data_AF-A0A8C3BE73-F1
#
_entry.id   AF-A0A8C3BE73-F1
#
_cell.length_a   1.000
_cell.length_b   1.000
_cell.length_c   1.000
_cell.angle_alpha   90.00
_cell.angle_beta   90.00
_cell.angle_gamma   90.00
#
_symmetry.space_group_name_H-M   'P 1'
#
loop_
_entity.id
_entity.type
_entity.pdbx_description
1 polymer ?
#
loop_
_entity_poly.entity_id
_entity_poly.type
_entity_poly.pdbx_seq_one_letter_code
_entity_poly.pdbx_strand_id
1 'polypeptide(L)'
;MNSLKQLYTMTMDVHSRYRTEAHQDVVGRFNERFILSLASCKNCIVIDDQLNILPISSHVANITPVPPRSQEDSLRPQDLELKELKESLQDTQPVGVLVDGCKTLDQAKAVLKFIEAISEKTLRSTVALTAARGRGKSAALGLAIAGAVAFGYSNIFVTSPSPDNLHTLFEFIFKGFDALQYQEHLDYEIVQSLNPEFNKAVIRVNVFKEHRQTIQYIHPADSVKLGQAELVVIDEAAAIPLPLVKNLLGPYLVFMASTINGYEGTGRSLSLKLIQQLRQQSAQAQVSMTAENKSTATAKLTSARTLHEVSLHESIRYAPGDPVEKWLNDLLCLDCLNITRIISGCPLPETCDLYYVNRDTLFCYHRASEVFLQRLMALYVASHYKNSPNDLQMLSDAPAHHLFCLLPPVPPTQNSLPEVLAVVQVCMEGEISRQSIMNSLSRGKKASGDLIPWTISEQFQDPDFGGLSGGRVVRIAVHPDYQGMGYGSRALNLLQMYYEGQFPCLEEKTIQKPKEIATVSSETVSLLEEVVTPRKDLPPLLLKLSERQAESLDYLGVSYGLTPRLLKFWKRAGFVPVYLRQTPNDLTGEHSCIMLKMLNEEESEQEPWLTAFWKDFRRRFLSLLSYQFSTFSPSLALNILQNKNIKQQSQPPISRAELESVFIPYDLKRLEMYSRNMVDYHLIMDMVPTIARMFFLNQLGDISLSAAQSALLLGIGLQHKSLDQLEKEVELPSSQLMGLFNRIIRKVVQLFNTVQEKAVEEQMVATKDIVMEPTIKSLNDDLEEAAKEFQEKHKQEVVKLKEMDLTQYIIRGDDEEWNEVLSKAGQNKSGYEHSSNGEHFCGLCVCCSRL
;
A
#
# COMPACT_ATOMS: atom_id res chain seq x y z
N MET A 1 -25.12 12.76 40.76
CA MET A 1 -23.85 12.07 41.07
C MET A 1 -23.32 12.64 42.35
N ASN A 2 -22.59 11.88 43.17
CA ASN A 2 -22.24 12.29 44.54
C ASN A 2 -20.76 12.68 44.70
N SER A 3 -19.93 12.45 43.69
CA SER A 3 -18.53 12.91 43.62
C SER A 3 -18.12 13.04 42.15
N LEU A 4 -17.23 13.99 41.85
CA LEU A 4 -16.65 14.17 40.52
C LEU A 4 -15.80 12.97 40.09
N LYS A 5 -15.24 12.20 41.04
CA LYS A 5 -14.51 10.96 40.73
C LYS A 5 -15.39 9.89 40.09
N GLN A 6 -16.71 9.95 40.27
CA GLN A 6 -17.63 9.04 39.57
C GLN A 6 -17.58 9.25 38.05
N LEU A 7 -17.34 10.49 37.57
CA LEU A 7 -17.20 10.79 36.14
C LEU A 7 -15.96 10.15 35.50
N TYR A 8 -14.88 9.91 36.26
CA TYR A 8 -13.71 9.17 35.75
C TYR A 8 -14.04 7.73 35.37
N THR A 9 -14.99 7.12 36.09
CA THR A 9 -15.41 5.73 35.90
C THR A 9 -16.61 5.57 34.97
N MET A 10 -17.14 6.68 34.44
CA MET A 10 -18.28 6.64 33.52
C MET A 10 -17.89 5.95 32.21
N THR A 11 -18.56 4.83 31.92
CA THR A 11 -18.38 4.10 30.66
C THR A 11 -19.20 4.76 29.55
N MET A 12 -18.54 5.14 28.45
CA MET A 12 -19.23 5.65 27.25
C MET A 12 -19.62 4.49 26.34
N ASP A 13 -20.62 4.67 25.48
CA ASP A 13 -21.01 3.68 24.45
C ASP A 13 -19.83 3.27 23.55
N VAL A 14 -18.90 4.20 23.31
CA VAL A 14 -17.66 3.96 22.54
C VAL A 14 -16.80 2.86 23.18
N HIS A 15 -16.83 2.70 24.50
CA HIS A 15 -16.04 1.70 25.22
C HIS A 15 -16.46 0.27 24.88
N SER A 16 -17.70 0.06 24.40
CA SER A 16 -18.15 -1.25 23.88
C SER A 16 -17.31 -1.73 22.68
N ARG A 17 -16.72 -0.80 21.91
CA ARG A 17 -15.88 -1.09 20.74
C ARG A 17 -14.42 -1.39 21.08
N TYR A 18 -14.00 -1.11 22.33
CA TYR A 18 -12.62 -1.27 22.81
C TYR A 18 -12.42 -2.51 23.67
N ARG A 19 -13.51 -3.22 24.01
CA ARG A 19 -13.46 -4.50 24.74
C ARG A 19 -13.22 -5.64 23.77
N THR A 20 -12.19 -6.44 24.02
CA THR A 20 -11.99 -7.75 23.38
C THR A 20 -12.51 -8.86 24.30
N GLU A 21 -12.55 -10.11 23.83
CA GLU A 21 -12.97 -11.25 24.69
C GLU A 21 -12.00 -11.42 25.87
N ALA A 22 -10.69 -11.27 25.61
CA ALA A 22 -9.60 -11.35 26.59
C ALA A 22 -9.45 -10.09 27.48
N HIS A 23 -9.78 -8.88 26.98
CA HIS A 23 -9.60 -7.63 27.72
C HIS A 23 -10.89 -6.80 27.78
N GLN A 24 -11.65 -6.99 28.87
CA GLN A 24 -12.95 -6.34 29.09
C GLN A 24 -12.86 -5.06 29.96
N ASP A 25 -11.79 -4.92 30.73
CA ASP A 25 -11.58 -3.83 31.69
C ASP A 25 -11.06 -2.56 31.02
N VAL A 26 -11.99 -1.65 30.70
CA VAL A 26 -11.70 -0.34 30.09
C VAL A 26 -11.55 0.70 31.20
N VAL A 27 -10.40 1.39 31.23
CA VAL A 27 -10.11 2.47 32.19
C VAL A 27 -10.30 3.81 31.50
N GLY A 28 -11.20 4.66 32.00
CA GLY A 28 -11.57 5.97 31.41
C GLY A 28 -10.51 7.07 31.59
N ARG A 29 -9.29 6.85 31.07
CA ARG A 29 -8.17 7.79 31.16
C ARG A 29 -8.45 9.10 30.42
N PHE A 30 -9.17 9.05 29.30
CA PHE A 30 -9.56 10.26 28.58
C PHE A 30 -10.48 11.16 29.42
N ASN A 31 -11.40 10.58 30.19
CA ASN A 31 -12.33 11.32 31.05
C ASN A 31 -11.62 12.00 32.23
N GLU A 32 -10.64 11.33 32.84
CA GLU A 32 -9.76 11.91 33.86
C GLU A 32 -8.98 13.11 33.30
N ARG A 33 -8.34 12.95 32.13
CA ARG A 33 -7.63 14.04 31.44
C ARG A 33 -8.57 15.19 31.04
N PHE A 34 -9.77 14.90 30.56
CA PHE A 34 -10.77 15.90 30.20
C PHE A 34 -11.12 16.79 31.38
N ILE A 35 -11.48 16.21 32.53
CA ILE A 35 -11.87 16.95 33.74
C ILE A 35 -10.69 17.75 34.30
N LEU A 36 -9.48 17.17 34.33
CA LEU A 36 -8.27 17.90 34.71
C LEU A 36 -7.99 19.09 33.78
N SER A 37 -8.27 18.95 32.48
CA SER A 37 -8.11 20.04 31.52
C SER A 37 -9.13 21.18 31.71
N LEU A 38 -10.36 20.88 32.16
CA LEU A 38 -11.37 21.92 32.44
C LEU A 38 -10.90 22.89 33.53
N ALA A 39 -10.20 22.38 34.55
CA ALA A 39 -9.61 23.20 35.61
C ALA A 39 -8.58 24.23 35.09
N SER A 40 -7.94 23.95 33.94
CA SER A 40 -6.99 24.87 33.28
C SER A 40 -7.67 25.87 32.32
N CYS A 41 -8.93 25.64 31.96
CA CYS A 41 -9.65 26.43 30.98
C CYS A 41 -10.23 27.69 31.64
N LYS A 42 -9.68 28.86 31.30
CA LYS A 42 -10.07 30.16 31.89
C LYS A 42 -11.56 30.53 31.71
N ASN A 43 -12.18 30.03 30.64
CA ASN A 43 -13.56 30.34 30.27
C ASN A 43 -14.53 29.18 30.55
N CYS A 44 -14.12 28.19 31.35
CA CYS A 44 -14.99 27.11 31.80
C CYS A 44 -15.60 27.45 33.17
N ILE A 45 -16.91 27.19 33.32
CA ILE A 45 -17.62 27.25 34.60
C ILE A 45 -18.23 25.88 34.85
N VAL A 46 -17.94 25.26 36.00
CA VAL A 46 -18.59 24.02 36.42
C VAL A 46 -19.61 24.37 37.49
N ILE A 47 -20.86 23.96 37.25
CA ILE A 47 -22.03 24.39 38.00
C ILE A 47 -22.84 23.15 38.40
N ASP A 48 -23.45 23.16 39.60
CA ASP A 48 -24.39 22.11 40.03
C ASP A 48 -25.84 22.38 39.56
N ASP A 49 -26.75 21.44 39.87
CA ASP A 49 -28.18 21.55 39.54
C ASP A 49 -28.90 22.74 40.21
N GLN A 50 -28.27 23.38 41.21
CA GLN A 50 -28.78 24.53 41.96
C GLN A 50 -28.13 25.86 41.54
N LEU A 51 -27.31 25.85 40.49
CA LEU A 51 -26.54 26.98 39.98
C LEU A 51 -25.37 27.44 40.88
N ASN A 52 -24.90 26.61 41.81
CA ASN A 52 -23.69 26.87 42.59
C ASN A 52 -22.43 26.57 41.77
N ILE A 53 -21.43 27.47 41.85
CA ILE A 53 -20.15 27.31 41.15
C ILE A 53 -19.24 26.37 41.96
N LEU A 54 -18.71 25.33 41.31
CA LEU A 54 -17.79 24.37 41.93
C LEU A 54 -16.34 24.92 41.99
N PRO A 55 -15.53 24.51 42.99
CA PRO A 55 -14.17 25.05 43.21
C PRO A 55 -13.18 24.75 42.07
N ILE A 56 -13.48 23.77 41.21
CA ILE A 56 -12.70 23.47 39.99
C ILE A 56 -12.56 24.71 39.10
N SER A 57 -13.62 25.51 39.00
CA SER A 57 -13.66 26.76 38.23
C SER A 57 -13.12 27.98 39.01
N SER A 58 -12.01 27.82 39.74
CA SER A 58 -11.38 28.88 40.55
C SER A 58 -11.09 30.19 39.79
N HIS A 59 -10.88 30.13 38.47
CA HIS A 59 -10.69 31.30 37.61
C HIS A 59 -11.94 32.21 37.51
N VAL A 60 -13.13 31.65 37.71
CA VAL A 60 -14.42 32.35 37.54
C VAL A 60 -14.65 33.40 38.62
N ALA A 61 -14.07 33.21 39.81
CA ALA A 61 -14.14 34.18 40.91
C ALA A 61 -13.57 35.56 40.56
N ASN A 62 -12.74 35.66 39.51
CA ASN A 62 -12.09 36.89 39.06
C ASN A 62 -12.69 37.46 37.76
N ILE A 63 -13.81 36.93 37.25
CA ILE A 63 -14.43 37.43 36.01
C ILE A 63 -15.18 38.74 36.30
N THR A 64 -14.69 39.84 35.74
CA THR A 64 -15.38 41.14 35.72
C THR A 64 -16.16 41.34 34.42
N PRO A 65 -17.32 42.00 34.44
CA PRO A 65 -18.07 42.30 33.22
C PRO A 65 -17.29 43.30 32.37
N VAL A 66 -17.13 43.00 31.07
CA VAL A 66 -16.49 43.90 30.12
C VAL A 66 -17.40 45.13 29.92
N PRO A 67 -16.87 46.37 30.03
CA PRO A 67 -17.69 47.56 29.82
C PRO A 67 -18.22 47.63 28.37
N PRO A 68 -19.44 48.16 28.14
CA PRO A 68 -19.99 48.32 26.81
C PRO A 68 -19.11 49.27 26.00
N ARG A 69 -18.61 48.81 24.84
CA ARG A 69 -17.68 49.59 24.01
C ARG A 69 -18.40 50.66 23.19
N SER A 70 -17.79 51.85 23.15
CA SER A 70 -18.08 52.92 22.19
C SER A 70 -17.87 52.45 20.74
N GLN A 71 -18.64 53.01 19.79
CA GLN A 71 -18.63 52.53 18.40
C GLN A 71 -17.33 52.84 17.64
N GLU A 72 -16.53 53.81 18.07
CA GLU A 72 -15.34 54.27 17.34
C GLU A 72 -14.02 53.61 17.80
N ASP A 73 -13.88 53.23 19.08
CA ASP A 73 -12.77 52.41 19.60
C ASP A 73 -12.89 50.91 19.24
N SER A 74 -13.78 50.56 18.31
CA SER A 74 -14.32 49.19 18.17
C SER A 74 -13.62 48.31 17.15
N LEU A 75 -12.91 48.90 16.18
CA LEU A 75 -12.33 48.19 15.04
C LEU A 75 -10.94 47.64 15.37
N ARG A 76 -10.71 46.35 15.09
CA ARG A 76 -9.36 45.78 15.20
C ARG A 76 -8.48 46.35 14.07
N PRO A 77 -7.15 46.39 14.21
CA PRO A 77 -6.26 46.83 13.13
C PRO A 77 -6.49 46.07 11.81
N GLN A 78 -6.81 44.78 11.88
CA GLN A 78 -7.19 43.97 10.72
C GLN A 78 -8.52 44.39 10.07
N ASP A 79 -9.48 44.89 10.85
CA ASP A 79 -10.76 45.42 10.35
C ASP A 79 -10.57 46.79 9.67
N LEU A 80 -9.56 47.57 10.08
CA LEU A 80 -9.16 48.82 9.43
C LEU A 80 -8.42 48.56 8.11
N GLU A 81 -7.40 47.68 8.12
CA GLU A 81 -6.71 47.25 6.89
C GLU A 81 -7.70 46.65 5.86
N LEU A 82 -8.75 45.94 6.30
CA LEU A 82 -9.81 45.44 5.41
C LEU A 82 -10.57 46.59 4.73
N LYS A 83 -10.90 47.66 5.47
CA LYS A 83 -11.61 48.82 4.91
C LYS A 83 -10.76 49.56 3.89
N GLU A 84 -9.50 49.85 4.23
CA GLU A 84 -8.54 50.46 3.31
C GLU A 84 -8.37 49.62 2.03
N LEU A 85 -8.27 48.30 2.17
CA LEU A 85 -8.20 47.38 1.03
C LEU A 85 -9.47 47.41 0.17
N LYS A 86 -10.65 47.47 0.78
CA LYS A 86 -11.93 47.58 0.05
C LYS A 86 -12.06 48.91 -0.69
N GLU A 87 -11.75 50.02 -0.03
CA GLU A 87 -11.78 51.36 -0.62
C GLU A 87 -10.80 51.46 -1.80
N SER A 88 -9.58 50.95 -1.67
CA SER A 88 -8.58 50.96 -2.75
C SER A 88 -8.95 50.12 -3.98
N LEU A 89 -9.89 49.17 -3.86
CA LEU A 89 -10.29 48.24 -4.92
C LEU A 89 -11.70 48.51 -5.47
N GLN A 90 -12.44 49.48 -4.90
CA GLN A 90 -13.85 49.72 -5.20
C GLN A 90 -14.11 49.98 -6.70
N ASP A 91 -13.21 50.69 -7.37
CA ASP A 91 -13.30 51.00 -8.81
C ASP A 91 -12.89 49.82 -9.73
N THR A 92 -12.24 48.79 -9.19
CA THR A 92 -11.70 47.66 -9.97
C THR A 92 -12.71 46.53 -10.15
N GLN A 93 -13.70 46.68 -11.03
CA GLN A 93 -14.61 45.59 -11.37
C GLN A 93 -13.91 44.48 -12.17
N PRO A 94 -14.25 43.18 -11.98
CA PRO A 94 -15.22 42.63 -11.01
C PRO A 94 -14.66 42.44 -9.58
N VAL A 95 -13.38 42.75 -9.36
CA VAL A 95 -12.62 42.42 -8.14
C VAL A 95 -13.17 43.10 -6.89
N GLY A 96 -13.40 44.43 -6.93
CA GLY A 96 -13.87 45.22 -5.79
C GLY A 96 -15.18 44.70 -5.20
N VAL A 97 -16.12 44.29 -6.06
CA VAL A 97 -17.43 43.72 -5.69
C VAL A 97 -17.28 42.41 -4.91
N LEU A 98 -16.40 41.52 -5.39
CA LEU A 98 -16.15 40.22 -4.74
C LEU A 98 -15.35 40.37 -3.43
N VAL A 99 -14.43 41.34 -3.39
CA VAL A 99 -13.67 41.68 -2.17
C VAL A 99 -14.57 42.36 -1.12
N ASP A 100 -15.57 43.14 -1.51
CA ASP A 100 -16.54 43.69 -0.56
C ASP A 100 -17.42 42.58 0.08
N GLY A 101 -17.71 41.51 -0.65
CA GLY A 101 -18.32 40.29 -0.09
C GLY A 101 -17.49 39.59 1.01
N CYS A 102 -16.18 39.86 1.10
CA CYS A 102 -15.31 39.26 2.11
C CYS A 102 -15.50 39.89 3.51
N LYS A 103 -15.41 39.06 4.55
CA LYS A 103 -15.56 39.47 5.96
C LYS A 103 -14.24 39.59 6.72
N THR A 104 -13.23 38.81 6.36
CA THR A 104 -11.90 38.84 6.98
C THR A 104 -10.84 39.26 5.98
N LEU A 105 -9.77 39.86 6.47
CA LEU A 105 -8.67 40.34 5.65
C LEU A 105 -7.88 39.20 5.01
N ASP A 106 -7.74 38.07 5.70
CA ASP A 106 -7.21 36.82 5.14
C ASP A 106 -8.05 36.35 3.93
N GLN A 107 -9.39 36.40 4.04
CA GLN A 107 -10.29 36.00 2.95
C GLN A 107 -10.13 36.93 1.74
N ALA A 108 -10.08 38.25 1.95
CA ALA A 108 -9.86 39.23 0.89
C ALA A 108 -8.51 39.00 0.16
N LYS A 109 -7.42 38.84 0.92
CA LYS A 109 -6.08 38.53 0.36
C LYS A 109 -6.07 37.20 -0.42
N ALA A 110 -6.82 36.20 0.02
CA ALA A 110 -6.95 34.93 -0.68
C ALA A 110 -7.74 35.05 -2.00
N VAL A 111 -8.90 35.72 -1.98
CA VAL A 111 -9.71 35.97 -3.18
C VAL A 111 -8.92 36.78 -4.22
N LEU A 112 -8.17 37.79 -3.78
CA LEU A 112 -7.26 38.54 -4.65
C LEU A 112 -6.20 37.65 -5.32
N LYS A 113 -5.56 36.74 -4.56
CA LYS A 113 -4.56 35.82 -5.13
C LYS A 113 -5.16 34.78 -6.08
N PHE A 114 -6.41 34.35 -5.88
CA PHE A 114 -7.12 33.54 -6.88
C PHE A 114 -7.40 34.32 -8.16
N ILE A 115 -7.88 35.57 -8.04
CA ILE A 115 -8.18 36.44 -9.18
C ILE A 115 -6.91 36.81 -9.97
N GLU A 116 -5.79 37.06 -9.29
CA GLU A 116 -4.50 37.30 -9.93
C GLU A 116 -4.07 36.10 -10.81
N ALA A 117 -4.23 34.88 -10.31
CA ALA A 117 -3.94 33.65 -11.06
C ALA A 117 -4.92 33.39 -12.23
N ILE A 118 -6.17 33.83 -12.12
CA ILE A 118 -7.18 33.82 -13.21
C ILE A 118 -6.78 34.83 -14.30
N SER A 119 -6.35 36.04 -13.90
CA SER A 119 -5.95 37.11 -14.81
C SER A 119 -4.65 36.79 -15.57
N GLU A 120 -3.72 36.04 -14.94
CA GLU A 120 -2.47 35.59 -15.59
C GLU A 120 -2.71 34.67 -16.79
N LYS A 121 -3.87 34.00 -16.85
CA LYS A 121 -4.26 33.00 -17.88
C LYS A 121 -3.21 31.90 -18.12
N THR A 122 -2.39 31.58 -17.11
CA THR A 122 -1.37 30.54 -17.21
C THR A 122 -2.00 29.15 -17.07
N LEU A 123 -2.02 28.39 -18.18
CA LEU A 123 -2.59 27.03 -18.25
C LEU A 123 -1.90 25.99 -17.36
N ARG A 124 -0.90 26.34 -16.54
CA ARG A 124 -0.19 25.39 -15.66
C ARG A 124 0.19 26.01 -14.31
N SER A 125 -0.73 26.76 -13.72
CA SER A 125 -0.62 27.26 -12.35
C SER A 125 -1.43 26.40 -11.35
N THR A 126 -1.02 26.40 -10.09
CA THR A 126 -1.81 25.88 -8.97
C THR A 126 -1.82 26.86 -7.81
N VAL A 127 -3.02 27.17 -7.33
CA VAL A 127 -3.22 27.91 -6.07
C VAL A 127 -3.67 26.91 -5.00
N ALA A 128 -2.85 26.75 -3.96
CA ALA A 128 -3.10 25.86 -2.83
C ALA A 128 -3.52 26.66 -1.60
N LEU A 129 -4.81 26.62 -1.26
CA LEU A 129 -5.41 27.25 -0.10
C LEU A 129 -5.41 26.29 1.09
N THR A 130 -4.79 26.71 2.18
CA THR A 130 -4.64 25.91 3.40
C THR A 130 -5.30 26.60 4.58
N ALA A 131 -6.16 25.89 5.33
CA ALA A 131 -6.73 26.46 6.56
C ALA A 131 -7.23 25.40 7.53
N ALA A 132 -7.40 25.81 8.78
CA ALA A 132 -8.23 25.08 9.74
C ALA A 132 -9.71 25.00 9.29
N ARG A 133 -10.51 24.16 9.95
CA ARG A 133 -11.97 24.17 9.80
C ARG A 133 -12.54 25.51 10.31
N GLY A 134 -13.66 25.99 9.74
CA GLY A 134 -14.32 27.22 10.20
C GLY A 134 -13.64 28.56 9.81
N ARG A 135 -12.63 28.54 8.93
CA ARG A 135 -11.90 29.74 8.43
C ARG A 135 -12.42 30.27 7.07
N GLY A 136 -13.57 29.80 6.58
CA GLY A 136 -14.20 30.35 5.36
C GLY A 136 -13.67 29.88 3.99
N LYS A 137 -12.95 28.74 3.91
CA LYS A 137 -12.36 28.25 2.63
C LYS A 137 -13.36 28.11 1.48
N SER A 138 -14.45 27.36 1.66
CA SER A 138 -15.44 27.16 0.60
C SER A 138 -16.17 28.46 0.23
N ALA A 139 -16.24 29.44 1.14
CA ALA A 139 -16.71 30.78 0.81
C ALA A 139 -15.72 31.56 -0.08
N ALA A 140 -14.41 31.51 0.23
CA ALA A 140 -13.36 32.11 -0.59
C ALA A 140 -13.28 31.46 -1.99
N LEU A 141 -13.39 30.13 -2.07
CA LEU A 141 -13.45 29.40 -3.34
C LEU A 141 -14.71 29.74 -4.16
N GLY A 142 -15.88 29.86 -3.52
CA GLY A 142 -17.13 30.19 -4.21
C GLY A 142 -17.08 31.58 -4.86
N LEU A 143 -16.59 32.57 -4.12
CA LEU A 143 -16.34 33.92 -4.64
C LEU A 143 -15.29 33.92 -5.77
N ALA A 144 -14.22 33.11 -5.65
CA ALA A 144 -13.22 32.97 -6.70
C ALA A 144 -13.76 32.33 -7.99
N ILE A 145 -14.68 31.36 -7.88
CA ILE A 145 -15.37 30.75 -9.04
C ILE A 145 -16.31 31.77 -9.70
N ALA A 146 -17.08 32.55 -8.93
CA ALA A 146 -17.89 33.63 -9.48
C ALA A 146 -17.03 34.67 -10.23
N GLY A 147 -15.84 34.99 -9.69
CA GLY A 147 -14.83 35.77 -10.39
C GLY A 147 -14.34 35.13 -11.69
N ALA A 148 -14.01 33.83 -11.69
CA ALA A 148 -13.57 33.12 -12.89
C ALA A 148 -14.62 33.15 -14.02
N VAL A 149 -15.90 33.01 -13.68
CA VAL A 149 -17.02 33.21 -14.62
C VAL A 149 -17.01 34.62 -15.20
N ALA A 150 -16.88 35.66 -14.36
CA ALA A 150 -16.80 37.05 -14.82
C ALA A 150 -15.54 37.38 -15.66
N PHE A 151 -14.48 36.59 -15.57
CA PHE A 151 -13.28 36.69 -16.44
C PHE A 151 -13.37 35.86 -17.74
N GLY A 152 -14.51 35.23 -18.02
CA GLY A 152 -14.78 34.52 -19.28
C GLY A 152 -14.29 33.07 -19.33
N TYR A 153 -14.12 32.39 -18.19
CA TYR A 153 -13.82 30.96 -18.19
C TYR A 153 -15.07 30.16 -18.58
N SER A 154 -14.96 29.27 -19.57
CA SER A 154 -16.07 28.52 -20.16
C SER A 154 -16.39 27.24 -19.41
N ASN A 155 -15.37 26.43 -19.09
CA ASN A 155 -15.54 25.12 -18.47
C ASN A 155 -14.84 25.06 -17.11
N ILE A 156 -15.62 25.20 -16.05
CA ILE A 156 -15.17 25.13 -14.66
C ILE A 156 -15.67 23.81 -14.05
N PHE A 157 -14.76 22.98 -13.58
CA PHE A 157 -15.12 21.74 -12.88
C PHE A 157 -14.82 21.82 -11.40
N VAL A 158 -15.76 21.36 -10.59
CA VAL A 158 -15.65 21.26 -9.13
C VAL A 158 -15.56 19.80 -8.74
N THR A 159 -14.62 19.47 -7.85
CA THR A 159 -14.34 18.12 -7.39
C THR A 159 -14.28 18.08 -5.86
N SER A 160 -14.94 17.09 -5.27
CA SER A 160 -15.00 16.81 -3.84
C SER A 160 -15.27 15.31 -3.63
N PRO A 161 -14.93 14.72 -2.46
CA PRO A 161 -15.21 13.31 -2.17
C PRO A 161 -16.71 12.98 -2.18
N SER A 162 -17.56 13.91 -1.77
CA SER A 162 -19.03 13.82 -1.80
C SER A 162 -19.64 15.12 -2.34
N PRO A 163 -20.76 15.07 -3.09
CA PRO A 163 -21.41 16.29 -3.59
C PRO A 163 -22.03 17.13 -2.48
N ASP A 164 -22.50 16.52 -1.38
CA ASP A 164 -23.12 17.20 -0.23
C ASP A 164 -22.20 18.26 0.40
N ASN A 165 -20.88 18.03 0.42
CA ASN A 165 -19.91 19.00 0.97
C ASN A 165 -19.89 20.32 0.17
N LEU A 166 -20.33 20.31 -1.09
CA LEU A 166 -20.32 21.46 -2.00
C LEU A 166 -21.52 22.40 -1.82
N HIS A 167 -22.52 22.08 -1.00
CA HIS A 167 -23.68 22.96 -0.80
C HIS A 167 -23.25 24.39 -0.42
N THR A 168 -22.28 24.52 0.50
CA THR A 168 -21.76 25.83 0.92
C THR A 168 -20.96 26.51 -0.19
N LEU A 169 -20.20 25.77 -1.00
CA LEU A 169 -19.48 26.34 -2.14
C LEU A 169 -20.45 26.97 -3.14
N PHE A 170 -21.50 26.24 -3.55
CA PHE A 170 -22.51 26.74 -4.49
C PHE A 170 -23.29 27.93 -3.92
N GLU A 171 -23.65 27.92 -2.63
CA GLU A 171 -24.28 29.07 -1.96
C GLU A 171 -23.43 30.35 -2.07
N PHE A 172 -22.09 30.25 -1.96
CA PHE A 172 -21.20 31.39 -2.13
C PHE A 172 -20.90 31.74 -3.59
N ILE A 173 -21.06 30.82 -4.54
CA ILE A 173 -21.09 31.14 -5.98
C ILE A 173 -22.32 32.02 -6.28
N PHE A 174 -23.51 31.62 -5.80
CA PHE A 174 -24.74 32.39 -6.00
C PHE A 174 -24.67 33.78 -5.35
N LYS A 175 -24.14 33.90 -4.12
CA LYS A 175 -23.88 35.22 -3.50
C LYS A 175 -22.88 36.08 -4.29
N GLY A 176 -21.91 35.46 -4.96
CA GLY A 176 -21.01 36.15 -5.89
C GLY A 176 -21.73 36.62 -7.15
N PHE A 177 -22.63 35.80 -7.71
CA PHE A 177 -23.51 36.15 -8.82
C PHE A 177 -24.48 37.30 -8.47
N ASP A 178 -25.12 37.26 -7.30
CA ASP A 178 -25.98 38.33 -6.80
C ASP A 178 -25.23 39.67 -6.72
N ALA A 179 -24.01 39.65 -6.15
CA ALA A 179 -23.15 40.82 -6.04
C ALA A 179 -22.72 41.37 -7.42
N LEU A 180 -22.44 40.47 -8.37
CA LEU A 180 -22.15 40.80 -9.78
C LEU A 180 -23.41 41.07 -10.64
N GLN A 181 -24.59 41.16 -10.02
CA GLN A 181 -25.87 41.44 -10.67
C GLN A 181 -26.24 40.42 -11.77
N TYR A 182 -26.01 39.13 -11.51
CA TYR A 182 -26.49 38.01 -12.34
C TYR A 182 -27.87 37.54 -11.85
N GLN A 183 -28.82 37.35 -12.75
CA GLN A 183 -30.20 36.97 -12.39
C GLN A 183 -30.49 35.49 -12.67
N GLU A 184 -31.07 34.78 -11.70
CA GLU A 184 -31.52 33.39 -11.87
C GLU A 184 -32.60 33.30 -12.97
N HIS A 185 -32.58 32.21 -13.76
CA HIS A 185 -33.43 31.94 -14.92
C HIS A 185 -33.30 32.90 -16.11
N LEU A 186 -32.51 33.97 -16.00
CA LEU A 186 -32.16 34.88 -17.11
C LEU A 186 -30.70 34.71 -17.51
N ASP A 187 -29.78 34.94 -16.56
CA ASP A 187 -28.34 34.81 -16.78
C ASP A 187 -27.83 33.39 -16.49
N TYR A 188 -28.50 32.63 -15.61
CA TYR A 188 -28.07 31.28 -15.24
C TYR A 188 -29.21 30.32 -14.86
N GLU A 189 -28.95 29.01 -15.01
CA GLU A 189 -29.85 27.90 -14.67
C GLU A 189 -29.15 26.88 -13.76
N ILE A 190 -29.86 26.40 -12.73
CA ILE A 190 -29.38 25.41 -11.77
C ILE A 190 -29.95 24.01 -12.09
N VAL A 191 -29.08 23.01 -12.21
CA VAL A 191 -29.45 21.59 -12.40
C VAL A 191 -29.08 20.78 -11.16
N GLN A 192 -30.10 20.28 -10.47
CA GLN A 192 -29.99 19.45 -9.26
C GLN A 192 -29.97 17.95 -9.58
N SER A 193 -29.42 17.16 -8.65
CA SER A 193 -29.43 15.71 -8.68
C SER A 193 -30.85 15.13 -8.57
N LEU A 194 -31.14 14.11 -9.39
CA LEU A 194 -32.33 13.26 -9.24
C LEU A 194 -32.11 12.08 -8.26
N ASN A 195 -30.85 11.78 -7.89
CA ASN A 195 -30.53 10.66 -7.01
C ASN A 195 -30.85 11.00 -5.54
N PRO A 196 -31.62 10.18 -4.81
CA PRO A 196 -31.92 10.41 -3.40
C PRO A 196 -30.69 10.47 -2.50
N GLU A 197 -29.65 9.68 -2.79
CA GLU A 197 -28.40 9.61 -2.01
C GLU A 197 -27.60 10.92 -1.99
N PHE A 198 -27.87 11.84 -2.93
CA PHE A 198 -27.16 13.12 -3.05
C PHE A 198 -28.02 14.32 -2.61
N ASN A 199 -29.10 14.12 -1.84
CA ASN A 199 -29.85 15.19 -1.16
C ASN A 199 -30.23 16.42 -2.03
N LYS A 200 -30.55 16.21 -3.32
CA LYS A 200 -30.78 17.27 -4.34
C LYS A 200 -29.61 18.24 -4.57
N ALA A 201 -28.37 17.81 -4.32
CA ALA A 201 -27.17 18.60 -4.56
C ALA A 201 -27.11 19.14 -6.00
N VAL A 202 -26.57 20.35 -6.15
CA VAL A 202 -26.34 20.99 -7.44
C VAL A 202 -25.24 20.23 -8.19
N ILE A 203 -25.58 19.67 -9.36
CA ILE A 203 -24.61 18.95 -10.22
C ILE A 203 -24.01 19.89 -11.26
N ARG A 204 -24.83 20.78 -11.83
CA ARG A 204 -24.40 21.70 -12.90
C ARG A 204 -25.11 23.04 -12.77
N VAL A 205 -24.38 24.12 -13.05
CA VAL A 205 -24.93 25.46 -13.29
C VAL A 205 -24.53 25.86 -14.70
N ASN A 206 -25.50 26.24 -15.53
CA ASN A 206 -25.27 26.81 -16.85
C ASN A 206 -25.38 28.33 -16.73
N VAL A 207 -24.45 29.08 -17.32
CA VAL A 207 -24.49 30.56 -17.38
C VAL A 207 -24.49 30.98 -18.85
N PHE A 208 -25.26 32.02 -19.19
CA PHE A 208 -25.58 32.41 -20.56
C PHE A 208 -25.32 33.89 -20.89
N LYS A 209 -24.92 34.70 -19.89
CA LYS A 209 -24.91 36.18 -19.96
C LYS A 209 -24.09 36.77 -21.11
N GLU A 210 -22.83 36.34 -21.26
CA GLU A 210 -21.95 36.77 -22.36
C GLU A 210 -21.75 35.66 -23.38
N HIS A 211 -21.34 34.49 -22.90
CA HIS A 211 -21.27 33.26 -23.67
C HIS A 211 -21.74 32.08 -22.80
N ARG A 212 -21.86 30.90 -23.41
CA ARG A 212 -22.17 29.68 -22.66
C ARG A 212 -20.99 29.33 -21.76
N GLN A 213 -21.23 29.27 -20.47
CA GLN A 213 -20.29 28.81 -19.45
C GLN A 213 -20.97 27.72 -18.62
N THR A 214 -20.18 26.77 -18.11
CA THR A 214 -20.69 25.69 -17.27
C THR A 214 -19.81 25.50 -16.04
N ILE A 215 -20.46 25.44 -14.88
CA ILE A 215 -19.86 24.95 -13.64
C ILE A 215 -20.44 23.56 -13.41
N GLN A 216 -19.60 22.52 -13.34
CA GLN A 216 -20.08 21.15 -13.15
C GLN A 216 -19.30 20.39 -12.07
N TYR A 217 -20.03 19.65 -11.23
CA TYR A 217 -19.46 18.64 -10.35
C TYR A 217 -18.95 17.41 -11.13
N ILE A 218 -17.73 16.97 -10.82
CA ILE A 218 -17.16 15.70 -11.27
C ILE A 218 -16.67 14.91 -10.07
N HIS A 219 -16.97 13.61 -10.05
CA HIS A 219 -16.44 12.69 -9.06
C HIS A 219 -14.91 12.48 -9.25
N PRO A 220 -14.07 12.46 -8.20
CA PRO A 220 -12.60 12.44 -8.33
C PRO A 220 -11.98 11.31 -9.18
N ALA A 221 -12.73 10.22 -9.44
CA ALA A 221 -12.29 9.12 -10.29
C ALA A 221 -12.40 9.41 -11.81
N ASP A 222 -13.26 10.35 -12.21
CA ASP A 222 -13.64 10.60 -13.62
C ASP A 222 -12.68 11.57 -14.35
N SER A 223 -11.37 11.41 -14.17
CA SER A 223 -10.38 12.39 -14.65
C SER A 223 -10.35 12.57 -16.18
N VAL A 224 -10.91 11.63 -16.96
CA VAL A 224 -10.96 11.70 -18.44
C VAL A 224 -11.78 12.90 -18.93
N LYS A 225 -12.83 13.28 -18.20
CA LYS A 225 -13.71 14.42 -18.57
C LYS A 225 -13.02 15.77 -18.44
N LEU A 226 -11.91 15.83 -17.69
CA LEU A 226 -11.14 17.07 -17.44
C LEU A 226 -10.25 17.49 -18.62
N GLY A 227 -10.18 16.71 -19.71
CA GLY A 227 -9.44 17.11 -20.91
C GLY A 227 -9.97 18.39 -21.59
N GLN A 228 -11.19 18.81 -21.27
CA GLN A 228 -11.84 20.05 -21.75
C GLN A 228 -11.92 21.14 -20.67
N ALA A 229 -11.25 20.96 -19.52
CA ALA A 229 -11.27 21.89 -18.41
C ALA A 229 -10.33 23.08 -18.63
N GLU A 230 -10.78 24.29 -18.28
CA GLU A 230 -9.92 25.47 -18.20
C GLU A 230 -9.53 25.77 -16.75
N LEU A 231 -10.45 25.53 -15.82
CA LEU A 231 -10.27 25.63 -14.37
C LEU A 231 -10.84 24.39 -13.67
N VAL A 232 -10.05 23.80 -12.77
CA VAL A 232 -10.51 22.74 -11.87
C VAL A 232 -10.35 23.20 -10.41
N VAL A 233 -11.43 23.12 -9.64
CA VAL A 233 -11.45 23.43 -8.22
C VAL A 233 -11.65 22.15 -7.42
N ILE A 234 -10.68 21.84 -6.56
CA ILE A 234 -10.70 20.67 -5.68
C ILE A 234 -10.91 21.16 -4.25
N ASP A 235 -12.12 20.98 -3.70
CA ASP A 235 -12.35 21.20 -2.26
C ASP A 235 -12.02 19.92 -1.49
N GLU A 236 -11.54 20.08 -0.26
CA GLU A 236 -11.08 19.02 0.63
C GLU A 236 -10.10 18.02 -0.02
N ALA A 237 -9.10 18.53 -0.77
CA ALA A 237 -8.10 17.73 -1.47
C ALA A 237 -7.33 16.74 -0.57
N ALA A 238 -7.29 16.98 0.76
CA ALA A 238 -6.66 16.10 1.74
C ALA A 238 -7.48 14.84 2.11
N ALA A 239 -8.75 14.77 1.67
CA ALA A 239 -9.60 13.58 1.76
C ALA A 239 -9.52 12.70 0.50
N ILE A 240 -8.91 13.20 -0.59
CA ILE A 240 -8.81 12.49 -1.87
C ILE A 240 -7.46 11.75 -1.95
N PRO A 241 -7.44 10.47 -2.42
CA PRO A 241 -6.21 9.71 -2.66
C PRO A 241 -5.16 10.44 -3.53
N LEU A 242 -3.88 10.38 -3.13
CA LEU A 242 -2.78 11.02 -3.88
C LEU A 242 -2.73 10.66 -5.39
N PRO A 243 -2.97 9.40 -5.82
CA PRO A 243 -2.97 9.06 -7.24
C PRO A 243 -4.10 9.77 -8.00
N LEU A 244 -5.28 9.87 -7.40
CA LEU A 244 -6.40 10.60 -7.99
C LEU A 244 -6.09 12.10 -8.08
N VAL A 245 -5.61 12.73 -6.99
CA VAL A 245 -5.18 14.14 -7.01
C VAL A 245 -4.14 14.40 -8.10
N LYS A 246 -3.19 13.48 -8.35
CA LYS A 246 -2.22 13.60 -9.45
C LYS A 246 -2.87 13.51 -10.84
N ASN A 247 -3.88 12.66 -11.01
CA ASN A 247 -4.65 12.57 -12.26
C ASN A 247 -5.54 13.82 -12.48
N LEU A 248 -5.95 14.51 -11.41
CA LEU A 248 -6.65 15.80 -11.45
C LEU A 248 -5.73 17.01 -11.70
N LEU A 249 -4.39 16.83 -11.69
CA LEU A 249 -3.41 17.90 -11.90
C LEU A 249 -2.98 17.99 -13.38
N GLY A 250 -3.95 18.20 -14.27
CA GLY A 250 -3.74 18.33 -15.71
C GLY A 250 -3.14 19.69 -16.18
N PRO A 251 -3.05 19.91 -17.50
CA PRO A 251 -2.52 21.12 -18.12
C PRO A 251 -3.57 22.26 -18.16
N TYR A 252 -4.12 22.57 -17.00
CA TYR A 252 -5.07 23.66 -16.75
C TYR A 252 -4.81 24.30 -15.38
N LEU A 253 -5.46 25.44 -15.12
CA LEU A 253 -5.43 26.12 -13.83
C LEU A 253 -6.12 25.24 -12.78
N VAL A 254 -5.47 25.03 -11.62
CA VAL A 254 -6.05 24.21 -10.53
C VAL A 254 -6.05 24.96 -9.21
N PHE A 255 -7.22 25.08 -8.61
CA PHE A 255 -7.37 25.53 -7.23
C PHE A 255 -7.56 24.31 -6.32
N MET A 256 -6.82 24.26 -5.21
CA MET A 256 -6.94 23.19 -4.22
C MET A 256 -7.17 23.79 -2.84
N ALA A 257 -8.24 23.39 -2.15
CA ALA A 257 -8.41 23.69 -0.73
C ALA A 257 -8.10 22.46 0.14
N SER A 258 -7.41 22.69 1.26
CA SER A 258 -7.02 21.65 2.22
C SER A 258 -7.40 22.03 3.64
N THR A 259 -7.96 21.07 4.39
CA THR A 259 -7.99 21.09 5.86
C THR A 259 -6.59 20.74 6.40
N ILE A 260 -6.12 21.49 7.40
CA ILE A 260 -4.89 21.16 8.14
C ILE A 260 -5.22 20.85 9.60
N ASN A 261 -5.91 21.76 10.30
CA ASN A 261 -6.32 21.57 11.69
C ASN A 261 -7.85 21.34 11.77
N GLY A 262 -8.27 20.24 12.41
CA GLY A 262 -9.68 19.88 12.63
C GLY A 262 -9.89 18.39 12.87
N TYR A 263 -11.09 18.00 13.29
CA TYR A 263 -11.46 16.60 13.61
C TYR A 263 -11.57 15.69 12.38
N GLU A 264 -11.89 16.26 11.22
CA GLU A 264 -11.78 15.63 9.89
C GLU A 264 -10.39 15.89 9.25
N GLY A 265 -9.38 16.25 10.05
CA GLY A 265 -8.02 16.59 9.63
C GLY A 265 -7.21 15.41 9.10
N THR A 266 -7.70 14.77 8.05
CA THR A 266 -6.92 13.84 7.24
C THR A 266 -5.83 14.61 6.51
N GLY A 267 -4.68 13.97 6.26
CA GLY A 267 -3.79 14.42 5.22
C GLY A 267 -2.98 15.70 5.46
N ARG A 268 -2.69 16.15 6.68
CA ARG A 268 -1.63 17.18 6.88
C ARG A 268 -0.28 16.71 6.33
N SER A 269 0.06 15.44 6.52
CA SER A 269 1.23 14.82 5.90
C SER A 269 1.11 14.71 4.38
N LEU A 270 -0.11 14.58 3.85
CA LEU A 270 -0.42 14.49 2.42
C LEU A 270 -0.30 15.85 1.74
N SER A 271 -0.91 16.90 2.29
CA SER A 271 -0.82 18.26 1.79
C SER A 271 0.62 18.76 1.83
N LEU A 272 1.35 18.53 2.93
CA LEU A 272 2.78 18.85 2.99
C LEU A 272 3.61 18.04 1.98
N LYS A 273 3.39 16.74 1.80
CA LYS A 273 4.10 15.93 0.78
C LYS A 273 3.75 16.33 -0.65
N LEU A 274 2.50 16.71 -0.92
CA LEU A 274 2.03 17.19 -2.23
C LEU A 274 2.62 18.58 -2.53
N ILE A 275 2.50 19.52 -1.60
CA ILE A 275 3.08 20.86 -1.68
C ILE A 275 4.60 20.77 -1.82
N GLN A 276 5.28 19.89 -1.08
CA GLN A 276 6.73 19.66 -1.22
C GLN A 276 7.09 19.06 -2.58
N GLN A 277 6.30 18.13 -3.13
CA GLN A 277 6.51 17.61 -4.48
C GLN A 277 6.30 18.70 -5.54
N LEU A 278 5.26 19.53 -5.40
CA LEU A 278 4.98 20.65 -6.29
C LEU A 278 6.07 21.73 -6.18
N ARG A 279 6.57 22.05 -4.97
CA ARG A 279 7.74 22.93 -4.75
C ARG A 279 9.02 22.36 -5.38
N GLN A 280 9.25 21.04 -5.31
CA GLN A 280 10.41 20.43 -5.94
C GLN A 280 10.32 20.53 -7.47
N GLN A 281 9.13 20.33 -8.04
CA GLN A 281 8.88 20.49 -9.48
C GLN A 281 9.03 21.95 -9.93
N SER A 282 8.55 22.94 -9.14
CA SER A 282 8.71 24.36 -9.47
C SER A 282 10.15 24.86 -9.27
N ALA A 283 10.86 24.38 -8.23
CA ALA A 283 12.26 24.73 -8.00
C ALA A 283 13.20 24.18 -9.07
N GLN A 284 13.00 22.94 -9.54
CA GLN A 284 13.79 22.35 -10.63
C GLN A 284 13.65 23.13 -11.95
N ALA A 285 12.50 23.79 -12.16
CA ALA A 285 12.27 24.65 -13.31
C ALA A 285 12.98 26.02 -13.21
N GLN A 286 13.16 26.58 -12.01
CA GLN A 286 13.88 27.85 -11.86
C GLN A 286 15.41 27.69 -11.97
N VAL A 287 15.97 26.57 -11.50
CA VAL A 287 17.41 26.30 -11.60
C VAL A 287 17.86 26.09 -13.06
N SER A 288 16.97 25.68 -13.95
CA SER A 288 17.27 25.47 -15.38
C SER A 288 17.29 26.76 -16.22
N MET A 289 17.14 27.95 -15.60
CA MET A 289 17.23 29.25 -16.28
C MET A 289 18.64 29.83 -16.39
N THR A 290 19.65 29.24 -15.74
CA THR A 290 21.05 29.69 -15.82
C THR A 290 21.89 28.84 -16.78
N ALA A 291 22.09 29.39 -17.99
CA ALA A 291 23.12 29.08 -18.99
C ALA A 291 23.20 27.65 -19.59
N GLU A 292 23.44 27.62 -20.91
CA GLU A 292 24.02 26.50 -21.68
C GLU A 292 23.32 25.12 -21.61
N ASN A 293 22.18 24.95 -22.31
CA ASN A 293 21.84 23.73 -23.08
C ASN A 293 20.54 23.90 -23.89
N LYS A 294 20.63 24.53 -25.08
CA LYS A 294 19.45 25.02 -25.83
C LYS A 294 18.87 24.07 -26.90
N SER A 295 19.49 22.91 -27.17
CA SER A 295 19.19 22.08 -28.36
C SER A 295 18.50 20.73 -28.08
N THR A 296 18.51 20.22 -26.85
CA THR A 296 17.89 18.92 -26.47
C THR A 296 16.79 19.04 -25.40
N ALA A 297 16.50 20.25 -24.94
CA ALA A 297 15.62 20.50 -23.78
C ALA A 297 14.14 20.74 -24.14
N THR A 298 13.76 20.82 -25.41
CA THR A 298 12.43 21.27 -25.89
C THR A 298 11.26 20.42 -25.39
N ALA A 299 11.49 19.14 -25.07
CA ALA A 299 10.47 18.24 -24.52
C ALA A 299 10.41 18.22 -22.97
N LYS A 300 11.41 18.77 -22.26
CA LYS A 300 11.45 18.82 -20.78
C LYS A 300 11.15 20.21 -20.21
N LEU A 301 11.41 21.28 -20.99
CA LEU A 301 11.14 22.68 -20.58
C LEU A 301 9.65 23.02 -20.39
N THR A 302 8.73 22.22 -20.94
CA THR A 302 7.27 22.39 -20.78
C THR A 302 6.71 21.86 -19.45
N SER A 303 7.56 21.32 -18.56
CA SER A 303 7.14 20.57 -17.36
C SER A 303 6.91 21.40 -16.10
N ALA A 304 7.32 22.67 -16.09
CA ALA A 304 7.23 23.56 -14.93
C ALA A 304 5.78 23.92 -14.56
N ARG A 305 5.38 23.67 -13.31
CA ARG A 305 4.09 24.10 -12.75
C ARG A 305 4.35 25.20 -11.72
N THR A 306 3.71 26.36 -11.84
CA THR A 306 3.80 27.42 -10.82
C THR A 306 2.91 27.05 -9.63
N LEU A 307 3.35 27.42 -8.42
CA LEU A 307 2.66 27.11 -7.17
C LEU A 307 2.55 28.38 -6.33
N HIS A 308 1.30 28.77 -6.02
CA HIS A 308 0.99 29.84 -5.10
C HIS A 308 0.36 29.23 -3.84
N GLU A 309 0.97 29.44 -2.69
CA GLU A 309 0.46 28.95 -1.41
C GLU A 309 -0.23 30.10 -0.66
N VAL A 310 -1.44 29.85 -0.18
CA VAL A 310 -2.24 30.80 0.61
C VAL A 310 -2.69 30.10 1.88
N SER A 311 -2.67 30.82 3.01
CA SER A 311 -3.15 30.31 4.30
C SER A 311 -4.20 31.25 4.89
N LEU A 312 -5.26 30.69 5.48
CA LEU A 312 -6.26 31.44 6.25
C LEU A 312 -6.13 31.09 7.73
N HIS A 313 -5.90 32.11 8.55
CA HIS A 313 -5.75 32.01 9.99
C HIS A 313 -6.96 32.58 10.73
N GLU A 314 -7.62 33.64 10.24
CA GLU A 314 -8.78 34.24 10.93
C GLU A 314 -10.06 33.36 10.83
N SER A 315 -10.81 33.28 11.93
CA SER A 315 -12.08 32.56 12.05
C SER A 315 -13.28 33.44 11.69
N ILE A 316 -14.20 32.89 10.89
CA ILE A 316 -15.45 33.60 10.52
C ILE A 316 -16.59 33.38 11.52
N ARG A 317 -16.43 32.45 12.50
CA ARG A 317 -17.47 32.06 13.46
C ARG A 317 -17.29 32.66 14.87
N TYR A 318 -16.06 33.00 15.23
CA TYR A 318 -15.65 33.43 16.57
C TYR A 318 -14.38 34.28 16.46
N ALA A 319 -14.08 35.05 17.51
CA ALA A 319 -12.93 35.96 17.53
C ALA A 319 -11.58 35.20 17.46
N PRO A 320 -10.53 35.78 16.85
CA PRO A 320 -9.20 35.18 16.85
C PRO A 320 -8.65 35.09 18.28
N GLY A 321 -8.04 33.95 18.61
CA GLY A 321 -7.46 33.71 19.94
C GLY A 321 -8.45 33.28 21.02
N ASP A 322 -9.61 32.73 20.64
CA ASP A 322 -10.59 32.16 21.58
C ASP A 322 -9.91 31.13 22.53
N PRO A 323 -9.97 31.33 23.87
CA PRO A 323 -9.34 30.43 24.82
C PRO A 323 -9.99 29.04 24.85
N VAL A 324 -11.26 28.90 24.45
CA VAL A 324 -11.96 27.61 24.36
C VAL A 324 -11.49 26.82 23.14
N GLU A 325 -11.31 27.49 21.98
CA GLU A 325 -10.68 26.85 20.82
C GLU A 325 -9.26 26.40 21.17
N LYS A 326 -8.47 27.27 21.81
CA LYS A 326 -7.11 26.92 22.20
C LYS A 326 -7.07 25.72 23.15
N TRP A 327 -7.88 25.72 24.20
CA TRP A 327 -8.01 24.59 25.13
C TRP A 327 -8.40 23.30 24.40
N LEU A 328 -9.34 23.36 23.46
CA LEU A 328 -9.77 22.20 22.66
C LEU A 328 -8.64 21.67 21.77
N ASN A 329 -7.87 22.56 21.13
CA ASN A 329 -6.71 22.19 20.31
C ASN A 329 -5.56 21.61 21.15
N ASP A 330 -5.30 22.16 22.33
CA ASP A 330 -4.32 21.65 23.29
C ASP A 330 -4.72 20.25 23.80
N LEU A 331 -5.99 20.07 24.21
CA LEU A 331 -6.54 18.80 24.70
C LEU A 331 -6.55 17.70 23.63
N LEU A 332 -7.06 17.99 22.43
CA LEU A 332 -7.07 17.04 21.31
C LEU A 332 -5.71 16.96 20.58
N CYS A 333 -4.74 17.78 21.00
CA CYS A 333 -3.38 17.87 20.45
C CYS A 333 -3.35 18.11 18.92
N LEU A 334 -4.26 18.94 18.42
CA LEU A 334 -4.40 19.27 17.01
C LEU A 334 -3.27 20.21 16.51
N ASP A 335 -2.66 20.97 17.42
CA ASP A 335 -1.58 21.93 17.11
C ASP A 335 -0.21 21.24 16.94
N CYS A 336 -0.15 20.30 15.98
CA CYS A 336 1.03 19.54 15.59
C CYS A 336 2.11 20.38 14.86
N LEU A 337 2.16 21.71 15.06
CA LEU A 337 3.09 22.63 14.39
C LEU A 337 4.52 22.53 14.92
N ASN A 338 4.69 22.14 16.19
CA ASN A 338 5.98 22.03 16.86
C ASN A 338 6.65 20.66 16.68
N ILE A 339 6.91 20.28 15.43
CA ILE A 339 7.96 19.30 15.15
C ILE A 339 9.28 20.08 15.21
N THR A 340 9.96 19.97 16.35
CA THR A 340 11.30 20.53 16.52
C THR A 340 12.25 19.85 15.55
N ARG A 341 12.87 20.63 14.66
CA ARG A 341 14.00 20.12 13.88
C ARG A 341 15.15 19.90 14.85
N ILE A 342 15.66 18.68 14.94
CA ILE A 342 16.79 18.38 15.81
C ILE A 342 18.04 19.03 15.19
N ILE A 343 18.54 20.08 15.85
CA ILE A 343 19.72 20.85 15.40
C ILE A 343 21.02 20.08 15.73
N SER A 344 21.00 19.23 16.76
CA SER A 344 22.04 18.23 17.00
C SER A 344 21.92 17.07 16.02
N GLY A 345 23.04 16.65 15.43
CA GLY A 345 23.09 15.64 14.37
C GLY A 345 22.48 14.29 14.74
N CYS A 346 22.10 13.52 13.72
CA CYS A 346 21.40 12.24 13.87
C CYS A 346 22.28 11.20 14.60
N PRO A 347 21.84 10.62 15.73
CA PRO A 347 22.53 9.51 16.37
C PRO A 347 22.42 8.24 15.52
N LEU A 348 23.43 7.37 15.57
CA LEU A 348 23.40 6.08 14.88
C LEU A 348 22.17 5.27 15.35
N PRO A 349 21.42 4.61 14.46
CA PRO A 349 20.26 3.81 14.86
C PRO A 349 20.57 2.72 15.90
N GLU A 350 21.81 2.22 15.91
CA GLU A 350 22.28 1.18 16.84
C GLU A 350 22.40 1.68 18.29
N THR A 351 22.67 2.97 18.51
CA THR A 351 22.77 3.56 19.86
C THR A 351 21.42 4.06 20.40
N CYS A 352 20.34 3.88 19.63
CA CYS A 352 18.99 4.25 20.04
C CYS A 352 18.28 3.06 20.68
N ASP A 353 17.66 3.32 21.82
CA ASP A 353 16.95 2.33 22.64
C ASP A 353 15.44 2.57 22.62
N LEU A 354 14.70 1.48 22.80
CA LEU A 354 13.24 1.48 22.85
C LEU A 354 12.78 1.49 24.32
N TYR A 355 11.84 2.37 24.64
CA TYR A 355 11.26 2.53 25.97
C TYR A 355 9.77 2.23 25.93
N TYR A 356 9.24 1.56 26.95
CA TYR A 356 7.80 1.38 27.14
C TYR A 356 7.21 2.62 27.81
N VAL A 357 6.10 3.15 27.28
CA VAL A 357 5.42 4.33 27.83
C VAL A 357 4.28 3.89 28.74
N ASN A 358 4.31 4.32 30.00
CA ASN A 358 3.19 4.09 30.88
C ASN A 358 2.04 5.06 30.54
N ARG A 359 0.87 4.50 30.22
CA ARG A 359 -0.32 5.26 29.80
C ARG A 359 -0.98 6.02 30.94
N ASP A 360 -0.99 5.49 32.16
CA ASP A 360 -1.61 6.15 33.32
C ASP A 360 -0.92 7.48 33.63
N THR A 361 0.39 7.56 33.42
CA THR A 361 1.24 8.72 33.70
C THR A 361 1.42 9.64 32.48
N LEU A 362 1.17 9.12 31.28
CA LEU A 362 1.04 9.92 30.06
C LEU A 362 -0.23 10.77 30.07
N PHE A 363 -1.37 10.22 30.52
CA PHE A 363 -2.68 10.87 30.49
C PHE A 363 -3.05 11.63 31.79
N CYS A 364 -2.17 11.71 32.80
CA CYS A 364 -2.46 12.37 34.09
C CYS A 364 -2.52 13.91 34.07
N TYR A 365 -2.53 14.53 32.89
CA TYR A 365 -2.56 15.99 32.67
C TYR A 365 -1.46 16.79 33.38
N HIS A 366 -0.26 16.22 33.53
CA HIS A 366 0.92 16.95 34.02
C HIS A 366 1.62 17.70 32.86
N ARG A 367 2.13 18.92 33.12
CA ARG A 367 2.76 19.79 32.09
C ARG A 367 3.84 19.10 31.26
N ALA A 368 4.67 18.25 31.86
CA ALA A 368 5.71 17.52 31.13
C ALA A 368 5.13 16.36 30.29
N SER A 369 4.13 15.65 30.82
CA SER A 369 3.41 14.58 30.10
C SER A 369 2.64 15.14 28.91
N GLU A 370 1.98 16.30 29.05
CA GLU A 370 1.27 16.97 27.96
C GLU A 370 2.20 17.38 26.81
N VAL A 371 3.38 17.95 27.10
CA VAL A 371 4.37 18.27 26.05
C VAL A 371 4.87 17.00 25.35
N PHE A 372 5.06 15.90 26.08
CA PHE A 372 5.47 14.61 25.50
C PHE A 372 4.34 13.99 24.66
N LEU A 373 3.10 14.05 25.12
CA LEU A 373 1.89 13.58 24.43
C LEU A 373 1.65 14.39 23.15
N GLN A 374 1.80 15.72 23.20
CA GLN A 374 1.73 16.59 22.01
C GLN A 374 2.80 16.22 20.97
N ARG A 375 4.05 15.95 21.38
CA ARG A 375 5.12 15.47 20.49
C ARG A 375 4.78 14.11 19.85
N LEU A 376 4.30 13.17 20.65
CA LEU A 376 3.91 11.82 20.23
C LEU A 376 2.72 11.86 19.25
N MET A 377 1.70 12.69 19.51
CA MET A 377 0.56 12.86 18.61
C MET A 377 0.94 13.61 17.33
N ALA A 378 1.79 14.63 17.40
CA ALA A 378 2.33 15.32 16.23
C ALA A 378 3.10 14.36 15.30
N LEU A 379 3.85 13.43 15.88
CA LEU A 379 4.57 12.39 15.13
C LEU A 379 3.60 11.38 14.46
N TYR A 380 2.51 10.99 15.12
CA TYR A 380 1.45 10.18 14.50
C TYR A 380 0.75 10.94 13.36
N VAL A 381 0.45 12.23 13.51
CA VAL A 381 -0.20 13.05 12.47
C VAL A 381 0.72 13.31 11.27
N ALA A 382 2.03 13.40 11.49
CA ALA A 382 3.02 13.60 10.43
C ALA A 382 3.34 12.33 9.62
N SER A 383 3.21 11.15 10.23
CA SER A 383 3.54 9.86 9.61
C SER A 383 2.36 9.25 8.85
N HIS A 384 1.15 9.29 9.42
CA HIS A 384 -0.05 8.66 8.86
C HIS A 384 -0.79 9.55 7.85
N TYR A 385 -1.60 8.91 6.99
CA TYR A 385 -2.42 9.58 5.97
C TYR A 385 -3.73 10.15 6.53
N LYS A 386 -4.37 9.43 7.46
CA LYS A 386 -5.63 9.79 8.10
C LYS A 386 -5.56 9.41 9.57
N ASN A 387 -5.73 10.41 10.44
CA ASN A 387 -5.97 10.22 11.86
C ASN A 387 -7.36 10.77 12.19
N SER A 388 -7.97 10.23 13.24
CA SER A 388 -9.16 10.78 13.88
C SER A 388 -8.80 11.21 15.30
N PRO A 389 -9.40 12.27 15.87
CA PRO A 389 -9.26 12.56 17.31
C PRO A 389 -9.67 11.36 18.19
N ASN A 390 -10.59 10.52 17.71
CA ASN A 390 -11.00 9.28 18.38
C ASN A 390 -9.84 8.29 18.56
N ASP A 391 -8.78 8.38 17.73
CA ASP A 391 -7.57 7.58 17.91
C ASP A 391 -6.90 7.86 19.27
N LEU A 392 -6.98 9.10 19.77
CA LEU A 392 -6.43 9.49 21.08
C LEU A 392 -7.23 8.88 22.23
N GLN A 393 -8.55 8.75 22.06
CA GLN A 393 -9.41 8.03 23.01
C GLN A 393 -9.12 6.52 22.98
N MET A 394 -8.98 5.92 21.79
CA MET A 394 -8.56 4.53 21.65
C MET A 394 -7.18 4.28 22.28
N LEU A 395 -6.25 5.22 22.15
CA LEU A 395 -4.91 5.14 22.73
C LEU A 395 -4.90 5.17 24.27
N SER A 396 -5.84 5.90 24.86
CA SER A 396 -5.95 6.08 26.31
C SER A 396 -6.76 4.94 26.96
N ASP A 397 -7.95 4.68 26.46
CA ASP A 397 -8.93 3.89 27.21
C ASP A 397 -8.83 2.38 26.95
N ALA A 398 -8.46 1.97 25.72
CA ALA A 398 -8.49 0.57 25.30
C ALA A 398 -7.34 -0.25 25.95
N PRO A 399 -7.63 -1.29 26.76
CA PRO A 399 -6.63 -1.96 27.60
C PRO A 399 -5.52 -2.65 26.80
N ALA A 400 -5.85 -3.28 25.67
CA ALA A 400 -4.94 -4.07 24.85
C ALA A 400 -3.80 -3.29 24.15
N HIS A 401 -3.81 -1.96 24.19
CA HIS A 401 -2.82 -1.14 23.48
C HIS A 401 -1.55 -0.87 24.28
N HIS A 402 -0.39 -1.20 23.71
CA HIS A 402 0.93 -0.86 24.27
C HIS A 402 1.64 0.18 23.41
N LEU A 403 2.37 1.09 24.06
CA LEU A 403 3.12 2.17 23.42
C LEU A 403 4.62 2.03 23.68
N PHE A 404 5.40 2.10 22.60
CA PHE A 404 6.85 2.06 22.65
C PHE A 404 7.44 3.26 21.92
N CYS A 405 8.39 3.95 22.54
CA CYS A 405 9.08 5.12 21.98
C CYS A 405 10.56 4.81 21.79
N LEU A 406 11.08 5.03 20.58
CA LEU A 406 12.52 5.00 20.29
C LEU A 406 13.11 6.37 20.60
N LEU A 407 14.05 6.41 21.54
CA LEU A 407 14.70 7.63 22.02
C LEU A 407 16.20 7.61 21.67
N PRO A 408 16.82 8.78 21.44
CA PRO A 408 18.27 8.88 21.38
C PRO A 408 18.87 8.53 22.77
N PRO A 409 20.16 8.14 22.83
CA PRO A 409 20.82 7.90 24.11
C PRO A 409 20.83 9.20 24.94
N VAL A 410 20.11 9.20 26.06
CA VAL A 410 19.97 10.38 26.92
C VAL A 410 21.25 10.52 27.76
N PRO A 411 22.04 11.61 27.60
CA PRO A 411 23.15 11.85 28.50
C PRO A 411 22.62 12.13 29.90
N PRO A 412 23.17 11.50 30.97
CA PRO A 412 22.63 11.60 32.33
C PRO A 412 22.73 13.01 32.95
N THR A 413 23.28 13.98 32.22
CA THR A 413 23.45 15.37 32.61
C THR A 413 22.35 16.31 32.08
N GLN A 414 21.44 15.84 31.21
CA GLN A 414 20.37 16.67 30.65
C GLN A 414 19.00 16.34 31.26
N ASN A 415 18.44 17.26 32.04
CA ASN A 415 17.04 17.24 32.51
C ASN A 415 16.03 17.75 31.45
N SER A 416 16.36 17.67 30.16
CA SER A 416 15.44 18.00 29.06
C SER A 416 14.58 16.79 28.69
N LEU A 417 13.32 17.04 28.29
CA LEU A 417 12.45 15.98 27.76
C LEU A 417 13.07 15.40 26.48
N PRO A 418 13.37 14.09 26.44
CA PRO A 418 14.00 13.47 25.28
C PRO A 418 13.10 13.59 24.04
N GLU A 419 13.74 13.63 22.89
CA GLU A 419 13.06 13.77 21.62
C GLU A 419 12.68 12.40 21.04
N VAL A 420 11.46 12.31 20.50
CA VAL A 420 10.87 11.04 20.09
C VAL A 420 11.17 10.80 18.60
N LEU A 421 12.09 9.89 18.30
CA LEU A 421 12.52 9.61 16.92
C LEU A 421 11.52 8.73 16.18
N ALA A 422 10.99 7.72 16.88
CA ALA A 422 9.95 6.84 16.39
C ALA A 422 9.01 6.39 17.52
N VAL A 423 7.75 6.09 17.20
CA VAL A 423 6.76 5.49 18.11
C VAL A 423 6.13 4.28 17.44
N VAL A 424 5.97 3.20 18.20
CA VAL A 424 5.27 1.99 17.79
C VAL A 424 4.07 1.78 18.71
N GLN A 425 2.88 1.63 18.10
CA GLN A 425 1.66 1.21 18.78
C GLN A 425 1.43 -0.28 18.50
N VAL A 426 1.42 -1.08 19.56
CA VAL A 426 1.00 -2.49 19.53
C VAL A 426 -0.40 -2.60 20.12
N CYS A 427 -1.17 -3.58 19.67
CA CYS A 427 -2.45 -3.98 20.22
C CYS A 427 -2.39 -5.50 20.37
N MET A 428 -2.61 -6.00 21.58
CA MET A 428 -2.76 -7.43 21.81
C MET A 428 -4.10 -7.88 21.18
N GLU A 429 -4.09 -8.96 20.41
CA GLU A 429 -5.26 -9.59 19.78
C GLU A 429 -5.10 -11.11 19.88
N GLY A 430 -6.14 -11.85 20.28
CA GLY A 430 -6.06 -13.31 20.40
C GLY A 430 -6.82 -13.89 21.59
N GLU A 431 -6.48 -15.12 21.96
CA GLU A 431 -7.08 -15.88 23.07
C GLU A 431 -8.62 -16.01 22.97
N ILE A 432 -9.17 -15.98 21.76
CA ILE A 432 -10.62 -16.05 21.52
C ILE A 432 -11.09 -17.49 21.71
N SER A 433 -12.20 -17.70 22.44
CA SER A 433 -12.70 -19.06 22.63
C SER A 433 -13.17 -19.69 21.32
N ARG A 434 -12.81 -20.97 21.09
CA ARG A 434 -13.21 -21.75 19.90
C ARG A 434 -14.73 -21.71 19.65
N GLN A 435 -15.52 -21.66 20.74
CA GLN A 435 -16.98 -21.57 20.69
C GLN A 435 -17.44 -20.20 20.16
N SER A 436 -16.85 -19.08 20.61
CA SER A 436 -17.10 -17.76 20.03
C SER A 436 -16.77 -17.72 18.54
N ILE A 437 -15.65 -18.31 18.11
CA ILE A 437 -15.24 -18.34 16.70
C ILE A 437 -16.28 -19.10 15.85
N MET A 438 -16.67 -20.31 16.26
CA MET A 438 -17.68 -21.11 15.53
C MET A 438 -19.07 -20.46 15.53
N ASN A 439 -19.46 -19.81 16.62
CA ASN A 439 -20.73 -19.06 16.71
C ASN A 439 -20.74 -17.82 15.81
N SER A 440 -19.61 -17.11 15.69
CA SER A 440 -19.47 -15.95 14.80
C SER A 440 -19.38 -16.36 13.33
N LEU A 441 -18.66 -17.45 13.01
CA LEU A 441 -18.57 -17.99 11.65
C LEU A 441 -19.94 -18.45 11.13
N SER A 442 -20.73 -19.12 11.97
CA SER A 442 -22.09 -19.58 11.61
C SER A 442 -23.14 -18.45 11.56
N ARG A 443 -22.94 -17.35 12.30
CA ARG A 443 -23.87 -16.20 12.34
C ARG A 443 -23.45 -15.03 11.45
N GLY A 444 -22.26 -15.05 10.85
CA GLY A 444 -21.72 -13.98 10.02
C GLY A 444 -21.50 -12.64 10.75
N LYS A 445 -21.49 -12.64 12.09
CA LYS A 445 -21.33 -11.41 12.90
C LYS A 445 -19.91 -11.30 13.41
N LYS A 446 -19.23 -10.22 13.04
CA LYS A 446 -17.90 -9.87 13.58
C LYS A 446 -18.11 -9.09 14.88
N ALA A 447 -17.46 -9.54 15.96
CA ALA A 447 -17.34 -8.74 17.18
C ALA A 447 -16.47 -7.50 16.90
N SER A 448 -16.69 -6.42 17.64
CA SER A 448 -15.82 -5.24 17.59
C SER A 448 -14.55 -5.49 18.39
N GLY A 449 -13.47 -5.82 17.70
CA GLY A 449 -12.16 -6.19 18.28
C GLY A 449 -11.36 -7.04 17.29
N ASP A 450 -10.13 -7.39 17.65
CA ASP A 450 -9.37 -8.53 17.11
C ASP A 450 -9.40 -8.73 15.58
N LEU A 451 -8.89 -7.75 14.83
CA LEU A 451 -9.00 -7.73 13.35
C LEU A 451 -8.32 -8.94 12.70
N ILE A 452 -7.13 -9.31 13.18
CA ILE A 452 -6.31 -10.35 12.54
C ILE A 452 -6.89 -11.75 12.79
N PRO A 453 -7.20 -12.17 14.05
CA PRO A 453 -7.90 -13.42 14.32
C PRO A 453 -9.19 -13.60 13.51
N TRP A 454 -10.08 -12.60 13.49
CA TRP A 454 -11.34 -12.69 12.75
C TRP A 454 -11.15 -12.81 11.24
N THR A 455 -10.22 -12.05 10.66
CA THR A 455 -10.00 -12.07 9.20
C THR A 455 -9.36 -13.38 8.74
N ILE A 456 -8.42 -13.94 9.51
CA ILE A 456 -7.73 -15.18 9.13
C ILE A 456 -8.65 -16.38 9.33
N SER A 457 -9.34 -16.46 10.48
CA SER A 457 -10.30 -17.55 10.74
C SER A 457 -11.45 -17.56 9.73
N GLU A 458 -11.88 -16.41 9.22
CA GLU A 458 -12.87 -16.31 8.12
C GLU A 458 -12.31 -16.78 6.77
N GLN A 459 -11.07 -16.41 6.43
CA GLN A 459 -10.49 -16.68 5.11
C GLN A 459 -9.92 -18.09 4.95
N PHE A 460 -9.41 -18.69 6.02
CA PHE A 460 -8.85 -20.05 6.03
C PHE A 460 -9.79 -21.07 6.67
N GLN A 461 -10.89 -20.64 7.30
CA GLN A 461 -11.82 -21.48 8.06
C GLN A 461 -11.17 -22.25 9.21
N ASP A 462 -10.04 -21.72 9.70
CA ASP A 462 -9.23 -22.30 10.77
C ASP A 462 -9.61 -21.66 12.12
N PRO A 463 -10.24 -22.41 13.05
CA PRO A 463 -10.56 -21.91 14.37
C PRO A 463 -9.38 -21.96 15.34
N ASP A 464 -8.31 -22.69 15.03
CA ASP A 464 -7.17 -22.89 15.92
C ASP A 464 -6.30 -21.63 15.94
N PHE A 465 -6.14 -20.97 14.78
CA PHE A 465 -5.47 -19.68 14.67
C PHE A 465 -6.07 -18.60 15.59
N GLY A 466 -7.40 -18.57 15.76
CA GLY A 466 -8.05 -17.55 16.60
C GLY A 466 -7.85 -17.75 18.11
N GLY A 467 -7.38 -18.93 18.54
CA GLY A 467 -7.00 -19.21 19.92
C GLY A 467 -5.55 -18.79 20.26
N LEU A 468 -4.70 -18.53 19.26
CA LEU A 468 -3.32 -18.05 19.44
C LEU A 468 -3.29 -16.65 20.04
N SER A 469 -2.18 -16.28 20.70
CA SER A 469 -1.95 -14.95 21.24
C SER A 469 -1.05 -14.13 20.31
N GLY A 470 -1.51 -12.95 19.88
CA GLY A 470 -0.90 -12.16 18.81
C GLY A 470 -0.69 -10.69 19.13
N GLY A 471 0.46 -10.14 18.72
CA GLY A 471 0.74 -8.70 18.81
C GLY A 471 0.49 -8.01 17.48
N ARG A 472 -0.61 -7.28 17.33
CA ARG A 472 -0.85 -6.44 16.15
C ARG A 472 -0.13 -5.10 16.27
N VAL A 473 0.87 -4.85 15.45
CA VAL A 473 1.46 -3.51 15.29
C VAL A 473 0.50 -2.65 14.46
N VAL A 474 -0.22 -1.75 15.15
CA VAL A 474 -1.27 -0.90 14.57
C VAL A 474 -0.67 0.28 13.82
N ARG A 475 0.36 0.92 14.41
CA ARG A 475 0.98 2.15 13.88
C ARG A 475 2.48 2.16 14.15
N ILE A 476 3.25 2.57 13.15
CA ILE A 476 4.67 2.96 13.30
C ILE A 476 4.80 4.38 12.76
N ALA A 477 5.13 5.30 13.65
CA ALA A 477 5.38 6.68 13.33
C ALA A 477 6.90 6.94 13.37
N VAL A 478 7.52 7.27 12.24
CA VAL A 478 8.91 7.74 12.17
C VAL A 478 8.92 9.18 11.71
N HIS A 479 9.75 10.00 12.36
CA HIS A 479 9.90 11.42 12.08
C HIS A 479 10.17 11.67 10.59
N PRO A 480 9.45 12.58 9.90
CA PRO A 480 9.57 12.78 8.45
C PRO A 480 11.00 12.98 7.95
N ASP A 481 11.79 13.79 8.66
CA ASP A 481 13.17 14.11 8.28
C ASP A 481 14.15 12.92 8.49
N TYR A 482 13.75 11.88 9.24
CA TYR A 482 14.54 10.66 9.50
C TYR A 482 14.03 9.43 8.74
N GLN A 483 13.08 9.61 7.82
CA GLN A 483 12.59 8.53 6.96
C GLN A 483 13.70 8.07 5.99
N GLY A 484 13.99 6.77 6.02
CA GLY A 484 15.06 6.15 5.22
C GLY A 484 16.35 5.85 5.99
N MET A 485 16.55 6.41 7.19
CA MET A 485 17.75 6.17 8.02
C MET A 485 17.73 4.88 8.86
N GLY A 486 16.62 4.12 8.85
CA GLY A 486 16.54 2.80 9.49
C GLY A 486 16.02 2.75 10.94
N TYR A 487 15.66 3.88 11.56
CA TYR A 487 15.09 3.90 12.91
C TYR A 487 13.83 3.02 13.08
N GLY A 488 12.94 2.99 12.09
CA GLY A 488 11.76 2.12 12.12
C GLY A 488 12.08 0.62 12.12
N SER A 489 13.15 0.21 11.42
CA SER A 489 13.64 -1.17 11.46
C SER A 489 14.34 -1.50 12.78
N ARG A 490 15.10 -0.55 13.37
CA ARG A 490 15.66 -0.72 14.73
C ARG A 490 14.55 -0.92 15.75
N ALA A 491 13.51 -0.08 15.74
CA ALA A 491 12.39 -0.17 16.66
C ALA A 491 11.65 -1.51 16.55
N LEU A 492 11.44 -2.03 15.34
CA LEU A 492 10.86 -3.35 15.13
C LEU A 492 11.76 -4.50 15.61
N ASN A 493 13.07 -4.44 15.36
CA ASN A 493 13.99 -5.48 15.80
C ASN A 493 14.06 -5.52 17.34
N LEU A 494 14.13 -4.37 18.02
CA LEU A 494 14.11 -4.30 19.48
C LEU A 494 12.78 -4.80 20.07
N LEU A 495 11.66 -4.47 19.42
CA LEU A 495 10.33 -4.95 19.81
C LEU A 495 10.19 -6.47 19.62
N GLN A 496 10.75 -7.03 18.54
CA GLN A 496 10.80 -8.47 18.33
C GLN A 496 11.63 -9.16 19.42
N MET A 497 12.87 -8.70 19.66
CA MET A 497 13.74 -9.23 20.72
C MET A 497 13.10 -9.13 22.12
N TYR A 498 12.23 -8.14 22.34
CA TYR A 498 11.46 -7.99 23.57
C TYR A 498 10.41 -9.10 23.76
N TYR A 499 9.59 -9.36 22.76
CA TYR A 499 8.56 -10.42 22.85
C TYR A 499 9.13 -11.84 22.71
N GLU A 500 10.29 -12.01 22.08
CA GLU A 500 11.07 -13.26 22.11
C GLU A 500 11.79 -13.51 23.45
N GLY A 501 11.69 -12.59 24.43
CA GLY A 501 12.29 -12.76 25.75
C GLY A 501 13.82 -12.64 25.80
N GLN A 502 14.47 -12.09 24.75
CA GLN A 502 15.93 -11.97 24.68
C GLN A 502 16.51 -10.94 25.68
N PHE A 503 15.67 -10.08 26.27
CA PHE A 503 16.09 -9.14 27.31
C PHE A 503 15.99 -9.79 28.69
N PRO A 504 17.10 -9.93 29.45
CA PRO A 504 17.04 -10.39 30.82
C PRO A 504 16.25 -9.38 31.66
N CYS A 505 15.14 -9.83 32.25
CA CYS A 505 14.39 -9.03 33.22
C CYS A 505 15.21 -8.91 34.50
N LEU A 506 15.44 -7.69 34.97
CA LEU A 506 16.24 -7.43 36.17
C LEU A 506 15.47 -7.71 37.48
N GLU A 507 14.16 -7.97 37.39
CA GLU A 507 13.31 -8.27 38.53
C GLU A 507 12.77 -9.72 38.46
N GLU A 508 13.41 -10.64 39.17
CA GLU A 508 12.89 -12.00 39.41
C GLU A 508 11.65 -12.04 40.33
N LYS A 509 11.24 -10.88 40.87
CA LYS A 509 10.00 -10.78 41.61
C LYS A 509 8.88 -10.61 40.60
N THR A 510 8.04 -11.64 40.50
CA THR A 510 6.70 -11.53 39.91
C THR A 510 6.09 -10.19 40.32
N ILE A 511 5.88 -9.30 39.36
CA ILE A 511 4.97 -8.18 39.55
C ILE A 511 3.60 -8.85 39.74
N GLN A 512 3.23 -9.08 41.00
CA GLN A 512 1.85 -9.36 41.38
C GLN A 512 1.03 -8.32 40.64
N LYS A 513 0.12 -8.76 39.74
CA LYS A 513 -0.74 -7.91 38.89
C LYS A 513 -0.91 -6.56 39.58
N PRO A 514 -0.34 -5.46 39.04
CA PRO A 514 -0.11 -4.24 39.82
C PRO A 514 -1.41 -3.93 40.54
N LYS A 515 -1.39 -4.09 41.89
CA LYS A 515 -2.62 -4.17 42.70
C LYS A 515 -3.54 -3.09 42.20
N GLU A 516 -4.73 -3.48 41.71
CA GLU A 516 -5.69 -2.56 41.09
C GLU A 516 -5.66 -1.26 41.87
N ILE A 517 -5.11 -0.21 41.28
CA ILE A 517 -4.68 0.98 42.04
C ILE A 517 -5.93 1.48 42.72
N ALA A 518 -5.97 1.33 44.04
CA ALA A 518 -7.22 1.17 44.77
C ALA A 518 -8.24 2.20 44.29
N THR A 519 -9.31 1.70 43.67
CA THR A 519 -10.44 2.54 43.27
C THR A 519 -10.82 3.36 44.48
N VAL A 520 -10.60 4.68 44.38
CA VAL A 520 -10.46 5.58 45.53
C VAL A 520 -11.55 5.25 46.53
N SER A 521 -11.16 4.78 47.72
CA SER A 521 -12.08 4.42 48.78
C SER A 521 -13.05 5.58 48.96
N SER A 522 -14.34 5.30 48.83
CA SER A 522 -15.40 6.29 48.70
C SER A 522 -15.66 7.01 50.01
N GLU A 523 -14.71 7.84 50.43
CA GLU A 523 -14.89 8.81 51.49
C GLU A 523 -15.80 9.92 50.97
N THR A 524 -16.86 10.17 51.75
CA THR A 524 -18.02 10.99 51.40
C THR A 524 -17.70 12.48 51.48
N VAL A 525 -16.86 12.96 50.57
CA VAL A 525 -16.55 14.39 50.41
C VAL A 525 -17.67 15.06 49.60
N SER A 526 -18.15 16.21 50.08
CA SER A 526 -19.16 17.01 49.37
C SER A 526 -18.60 17.61 48.07
N LEU A 527 -19.44 17.73 47.03
CA LEU A 527 -19.07 18.29 45.72
C LEU A 527 -18.42 19.70 45.80
N LEU A 528 -18.74 20.45 46.85
CA LEU A 528 -18.22 21.81 47.10
C LEU A 528 -16.81 21.83 47.70
N GLU A 529 -16.32 20.71 48.24
CA GLU A 529 -15.01 20.58 48.90
C GLU A 529 -14.01 19.74 48.08
N GLU A 530 -14.46 19.09 47.00
CA GLU A 530 -13.65 18.18 46.21
C GLU A 530 -12.65 18.92 45.28
N VAL A 531 -11.43 19.14 45.80
CA VAL A 531 -10.31 19.63 44.99
C VAL A 531 -9.71 18.49 44.17
N VAL A 532 -9.92 18.54 42.86
CA VAL A 532 -9.32 17.60 41.90
C VAL A 532 -7.83 17.90 41.73
N THR A 533 -6.96 16.98 42.21
CA THR A 533 -5.51 17.02 41.98
C THR A 533 -5.05 15.78 41.21
N PRO A 534 -3.96 15.85 40.42
CA PRO A 534 -3.31 14.66 39.85
C PRO A 534 -2.98 13.61 40.92
N ARG A 535 -2.96 12.33 40.52
CA ARG A 535 -2.63 11.21 41.41
C ARG A 535 -1.22 11.40 42.02
N LYS A 536 -1.08 11.17 43.34
CA LYS A 536 0.15 11.48 44.08
C LYS A 536 1.27 10.45 43.90
N ASP A 537 0.91 9.17 43.81
CA ASP A 537 1.85 8.07 43.57
C ASP A 537 1.77 7.65 42.09
N LEU A 538 2.58 8.28 41.25
CA LEU A 538 2.66 8.01 39.82
C LEU A 538 3.94 7.23 39.48
N PRO A 539 3.85 6.09 38.76
CA PRO A 539 5.03 5.42 38.22
C PRO A 539 5.78 6.33 37.20
N PRO A 540 7.03 5.99 36.81
CA PRO A 540 7.73 6.76 35.79
C PRO A 540 6.99 6.72 34.44
N LEU A 541 7.13 7.80 33.65
CA LEU A 541 6.54 7.91 32.31
C LEU A 541 7.14 6.92 31.31
N LEU A 542 8.44 6.70 31.44
CA LEU A 542 9.24 5.84 30.57
C LEU A 542 9.83 4.72 31.43
N LEU A 543 9.58 3.48 31.03
CA LEU A 543 10.17 2.26 31.58
C LEU A 543 11.12 1.66 30.54
N LYS A 544 12.26 1.13 30.98
CA LYS A 544 13.15 0.36 30.10
C LYS A 544 12.53 -1.02 29.84
N LEU A 545 12.83 -1.61 28.69
CA LEU A 545 12.36 -2.96 28.37
C LEU A 545 12.83 -4.01 29.40
N SER A 546 14.01 -3.86 29.97
CA SER A 546 14.54 -4.74 31.03
C SER A 546 13.81 -4.66 32.38
N GLU A 547 12.94 -3.66 32.57
CA GLU A 547 12.18 -3.42 33.80
C GLU A 547 10.75 -4.02 33.72
N ARG A 548 10.29 -4.46 32.55
CA ARG A 548 8.95 -5.05 32.35
C ARG A 548 9.05 -6.39 31.63
N GLN A 549 8.58 -7.46 32.27
CA GLN A 549 8.39 -8.76 31.61
C GLN A 549 7.39 -8.66 30.44
N ALA A 550 7.75 -9.22 29.29
CA ALA A 550 6.89 -9.28 28.11
C ALA A 550 5.75 -10.31 28.28
N GLU A 551 4.63 -10.06 27.61
CA GLU A 551 3.55 -11.03 27.43
C GLU A 551 3.96 -12.07 26.37
N SER A 552 3.60 -13.34 26.58
CA SER A 552 3.90 -14.44 25.64
C SER A 552 3.09 -14.27 24.35
N LEU A 553 3.79 -14.18 23.21
CA LEU A 553 3.19 -13.98 21.90
C LEU A 553 3.66 -15.03 20.89
N ASP A 554 2.72 -15.60 20.15
CA ASP A 554 2.99 -16.58 19.09
C ASP A 554 3.37 -15.89 17.78
N TYR A 555 2.70 -14.76 17.48
CA TYR A 555 2.90 -14.01 16.24
C TYR A 555 2.85 -12.49 16.42
N LEU A 556 3.54 -11.77 15.53
CA LEU A 556 3.32 -10.35 15.27
C LEU A 556 2.60 -10.15 13.95
N GLY A 557 1.55 -9.33 13.97
CA GLY A 557 0.73 -9.01 12.79
C GLY A 557 0.74 -7.53 12.46
N VAL A 558 0.57 -7.19 11.18
CA VAL A 558 0.40 -5.81 10.69
C VAL A 558 -0.76 -5.73 9.73
N SER A 559 -1.50 -4.62 9.75
CA SER A 559 -2.58 -4.32 8.79
C SER A 559 -2.42 -2.89 8.29
N TYR A 560 -2.17 -2.71 6.98
CA TYR A 560 -1.87 -1.39 6.41
C TYR A 560 -2.31 -1.27 4.94
N GLY A 561 -2.40 -0.03 4.43
CA GLY A 561 -2.66 0.26 3.02
C GLY A 561 -1.46 -0.08 2.14
N LEU A 562 -1.66 -0.95 1.14
CA LEU A 562 -0.59 -1.52 0.34
C LEU A 562 0.11 -0.45 -0.53
N THR A 563 1.29 -0.02 -0.10
CA THR A 563 2.21 0.80 -0.90
C THR A 563 3.55 0.10 -1.17
N PRO A 564 4.23 0.37 -2.31
CA PRO A 564 5.53 -0.22 -2.61
C PRO A 564 6.63 0.09 -1.58
N ARG A 565 6.53 1.23 -0.87
CA ARG A 565 7.48 1.63 0.17
C ARG A 565 7.27 0.82 1.45
N LEU A 566 6.03 0.72 1.93
CA LEU A 566 5.71 -0.05 3.14
C LEU A 566 5.90 -1.56 2.92
N LEU A 567 5.53 -2.10 1.74
CA LEU A 567 5.77 -3.51 1.41
C LEU A 567 7.26 -3.88 1.48
N LYS A 568 8.15 -3.03 0.95
CA LYS A 568 9.61 -3.22 1.02
C LYS A 568 10.13 -3.12 2.46
N PHE A 569 9.56 -2.24 3.29
CA PHE A 569 9.90 -2.12 4.70
C PHE A 569 9.53 -3.39 5.48
N TRP A 570 8.27 -3.85 5.39
CA TRP A 570 7.81 -5.05 6.10
C TRP A 570 8.50 -6.33 5.66
N LYS A 571 8.78 -6.50 4.36
CA LYS A 571 9.56 -7.65 3.86
C LYS A 571 10.99 -7.67 4.39
N ARG A 572 11.64 -6.51 4.56
CA ARG A 572 12.96 -6.40 5.20
C ARG A 572 12.92 -6.73 6.70
N ALA A 573 11.79 -6.48 7.37
CA ALA A 573 11.59 -6.82 8.79
C ALA A 573 11.18 -8.29 9.04
N GLY A 574 11.11 -9.13 8.00
CA GLY A 574 10.79 -10.56 8.13
C GLY A 574 9.32 -10.94 7.88
N PHE A 575 8.41 -9.97 7.69
CA PHE A 575 6.97 -10.25 7.60
C PHE A 575 6.57 -10.92 6.28
N VAL A 576 5.54 -11.76 6.34
CA VAL A 576 4.96 -12.55 5.24
C VAL A 576 3.54 -12.05 4.94
N PRO A 577 3.19 -11.70 3.68
CA PRO A 577 1.80 -11.37 3.34
C PRO A 577 0.91 -12.60 3.41
N VAL A 578 -0.23 -12.50 4.11
CA VAL A 578 -1.18 -13.61 4.30
C VAL A 578 -2.56 -13.29 3.72
N TYR A 579 -2.96 -12.02 3.71
CA TYR A 579 -4.24 -11.61 3.14
C TYR A 579 -4.15 -10.23 2.49
N LEU A 580 -4.86 -10.04 1.37
CA LEU A 580 -5.01 -8.77 0.68
C LEU A 580 -6.47 -8.57 0.29
N ARG A 581 -7.08 -7.49 0.77
CA ARG A 581 -8.49 -7.17 0.51
C ARG A 581 -8.69 -6.75 -0.95
N GLN A 582 -9.66 -7.39 -1.63
CA GLN A 582 -9.96 -7.10 -3.04
C GLN A 582 -10.57 -5.71 -3.23
N THR A 583 -11.53 -5.29 -2.41
CA THR A 583 -12.07 -3.92 -2.46
C THR A 583 -11.03 -2.93 -1.92
N PRO A 584 -10.62 -1.89 -2.66
CA PRO A 584 -9.83 -0.80 -2.11
C PRO A 584 -10.62 -0.05 -1.04
N ASN A 585 -9.93 0.71 -0.20
CA ASN A 585 -10.57 1.63 0.74
C ASN A 585 -10.83 2.98 0.05
N ASP A 586 -12.08 3.42 -0.02
CA ASP A 586 -12.50 4.60 -0.80
C ASP A 586 -11.71 5.88 -0.44
N LEU A 587 -11.35 6.02 0.84
CA LEU A 587 -10.60 7.16 1.38
C LEU A 587 -9.13 7.21 0.97
N THR A 588 -8.49 6.07 0.69
CA THR A 588 -7.06 6.01 0.36
C THR A 588 -6.78 5.50 -1.05
N GLY A 589 -7.76 4.88 -1.72
CA GLY A 589 -7.57 4.16 -2.98
C GLY A 589 -6.67 2.93 -2.86
N GLU A 590 -6.27 2.56 -1.64
CA GLU A 590 -5.32 1.49 -1.35
C GLU A 590 -6.01 0.24 -0.82
N HIS A 591 -5.45 -0.92 -1.14
CA HIS A 591 -5.94 -2.22 -0.65
C HIS A 591 -5.33 -2.54 0.71
N SER A 592 -6.15 -2.98 1.67
CA SER A 592 -5.66 -3.39 2.98
C SER A 592 -4.92 -4.73 2.90
N CYS A 593 -3.66 -4.74 3.29
CA CYS A 593 -2.79 -5.92 3.35
C CYS A 593 -2.55 -6.32 4.81
N ILE A 594 -2.73 -7.61 5.12
CA ILE A 594 -2.33 -8.21 6.39
C ILE A 594 -1.05 -9.01 6.15
N MET A 595 -0.01 -8.72 6.95
CA MET A 595 1.21 -9.51 6.98
C MET A 595 1.49 -10.01 8.41
N LEU A 596 2.04 -11.21 8.53
CA LEU A 596 2.34 -11.86 9.80
C LEU A 596 3.82 -12.23 9.89
N LYS A 597 4.29 -12.43 11.12
CA LYS A 597 5.60 -12.97 11.45
C LYS A 597 5.46 -13.85 12.70
N MET A 598 5.98 -15.06 12.68
CA MET A 598 6.09 -15.91 13.87
C MET A 598 7.20 -15.38 14.79
N LEU A 599 7.02 -15.50 16.10
CA LEU A 599 8.06 -15.21 17.10
C LEU A 599 8.67 -16.50 17.65
N ASN A 600 7.82 -17.45 18.03
CA ASN A 600 8.27 -18.73 18.58
C ASN A 600 8.44 -19.74 17.44
N GLU A 601 9.68 -19.91 16.97
CA GLU A 601 10.09 -21.13 16.24
C GLU A 601 10.32 -22.26 17.26
N GLU A 602 9.25 -22.77 17.89
CA GLU A 602 9.36 -24.06 18.58
C GLU A 602 9.67 -25.14 17.54
N GLU A 603 10.72 -25.94 17.81
CA GLU A 603 11.24 -27.03 16.95
C GLU A 603 10.24 -28.20 16.83
N SER A 604 9.07 -27.93 16.28
CA SER A 604 8.00 -28.87 16.02
C SER A 604 8.10 -29.38 14.57
N GLU A 605 8.04 -30.70 14.39
CA GLU A 605 8.28 -31.38 13.09
C GLU A 605 7.20 -31.09 12.02
N GLN A 606 6.17 -30.29 12.34
CA GLN A 606 5.08 -29.95 11.44
C GLN A 606 5.45 -28.77 10.54
N GLU A 607 4.86 -28.69 9.32
CA GLU A 607 5.04 -27.48 8.51
C GLU A 607 4.48 -26.27 9.28
N PRO A 608 5.29 -25.21 9.55
CA PRO A 608 4.81 -24.06 10.29
C PRO A 608 3.62 -23.42 9.57
N TRP A 609 2.52 -23.18 10.28
CA TRP A 609 1.23 -22.76 9.71
C TRP A 609 1.34 -21.52 8.79
N LEU A 610 2.30 -20.63 9.05
CA LEU A 610 2.59 -19.47 8.22
C LEU A 610 3.02 -19.85 6.79
N THR A 611 3.69 -20.98 6.61
CA THR A 611 4.07 -21.51 5.29
C THR A 611 2.89 -22.11 4.54
N ALA A 612 1.96 -22.76 5.23
CA ALA A 612 0.70 -23.22 4.65
C ALA A 612 -0.18 -22.04 4.19
N PHE A 613 -0.36 -21.03 5.05
CA PHE A 613 -1.06 -19.78 4.70
C PHE A 613 -0.37 -19.04 3.55
N TRP A 614 0.97 -19.06 3.47
CA TRP A 614 1.70 -18.47 2.34
C TRP A 614 1.51 -19.25 1.03
N LYS A 615 1.54 -20.60 1.08
CA LYS A 615 1.27 -21.47 -0.09
C LYS A 615 -0.12 -21.19 -0.66
N ASP A 616 -1.14 -21.09 0.19
CA ASP A 616 -2.51 -20.79 -0.21
C ASP A 616 -2.70 -19.32 -0.65
N PHE A 617 -2.17 -18.34 0.09
CA PHE A 617 -2.18 -16.92 -0.33
C PHE A 617 -1.54 -16.75 -1.72
N ARG A 618 -0.41 -17.40 -1.99
CA ARG A 618 0.24 -17.39 -3.31
C ARG A 618 -0.69 -17.93 -4.39
N ARG A 619 -1.35 -19.07 -4.16
CA ARG A 619 -2.33 -19.66 -5.09
C ARG A 619 -3.52 -18.75 -5.35
N ARG A 620 -4.15 -18.22 -4.29
CA ARG A 620 -5.28 -17.28 -4.38
C ARG A 620 -4.87 -16.00 -5.10
N PHE A 621 -3.76 -15.37 -4.71
CA PHE A 621 -3.27 -14.13 -5.31
C PHE A 621 -3.02 -14.28 -6.82
N LEU A 622 -2.37 -15.37 -7.26
CA LEU A 622 -2.18 -15.64 -8.70
C LEU A 622 -3.49 -15.78 -9.48
N SER A 623 -4.55 -16.29 -8.85
CA SER A 623 -5.88 -16.35 -9.46
C SER A 623 -6.65 -15.02 -9.43
N LEU A 624 -6.30 -14.11 -8.51
CA LEU A 624 -6.95 -12.81 -8.33
C LEU A 624 -6.27 -11.68 -9.13
N LEU A 625 -5.07 -11.90 -9.67
CA LEU A 625 -4.29 -10.89 -10.43
C LEU A 625 -5.01 -10.34 -11.66
N SER A 626 -5.89 -11.13 -12.30
CA SER A 626 -6.63 -10.74 -13.50
C SER A 626 -7.87 -9.89 -13.22
N TYR A 627 -8.35 -9.86 -11.97
CA TYR A 627 -9.55 -9.12 -11.55
C TYR A 627 -9.16 -7.70 -11.10
N GLN A 628 -9.53 -7.28 -9.89
CA GLN A 628 -9.27 -5.93 -9.38
C GLN A 628 -7.77 -5.57 -9.33
N PHE A 629 -6.91 -6.57 -9.12
CA PHE A 629 -5.45 -6.41 -9.04
C PHE A 629 -4.77 -6.27 -10.42
N SER A 630 -5.54 -6.29 -11.52
CA SER A 630 -5.05 -5.86 -12.85
C SER A 630 -4.59 -4.40 -12.83
N THR A 631 -5.16 -3.57 -11.96
CA THR A 631 -4.77 -2.15 -11.76
C THR A 631 -3.37 -1.97 -11.16
N PHE A 632 -2.78 -2.97 -10.51
CA PHE A 632 -1.46 -2.84 -9.89
C PHE A 632 -0.33 -2.84 -10.93
N SER A 633 0.76 -2.12 -10.66
CA SER A 633 1.96 -2.26 -11.49
C SER A 633 2.56 -3.67 -11.34
N PRO A 634 3.03 -4.31 -12.43
CA PRO A 634 3.62 -5.65 -12.38
C PRO A 634 4.80 -5.73 -11.41
N SER A 635 5.57 -4.64 -11.29
CA SER A 635 6.63 -4.48 -10.30
C SER A 635 6.12 -4.60 -8.86
N LEU A 636 4.95 -4.05 -8.51
CA LEU A 636 4.36 -4.23 -7.17
C LEU A 636 3.89 -5.67 -6.98
N ALA A 637 3.17 -6.25 -7.95
CA ALA A 637 2.67 -7.62 -7.89
C ALA A 637 3.81 -8.66 -7.74
N LEU A 638 4.91 -8.48 -8.48
CA LEU A 638 6.12 -9.28 -8.35
C LEU A 638 6.78 -9.10 -6.97
N ASN A 639 6.85 -7.87 -6.44
CA ASN A 639 7.35 -7.64 -5.09
C ASN A 639 6.47 -8.32 -4.02
N ILE A 640 5.16 -8.49 -4.24
CA ILE A 640 4.28 -9.25 -3.33
C ILE A 640 4.63 -10.73 -3.37
N LEU A 641 4.67 -11.34 -4.57
CA LEU A 641 4.97 -12.77 -4.78
C LEU A 641 6.37 -13.19 -4.33
N GLN A 642 7.37 -12.34 -4.49
CA GLN A 642 8.74 -12.64 -4.05
C GLN A 642 8.88 -12.42 -2.55
N ASN A 643 8.97 -13.50 -1.78
CA ASN A 643 9.34 -13.45 -0.36
C ASN A 643 10.55 -14.34 -0.10
N LYS A 644 11.64 -13.74 0.41
CA LYS A 644 12.88 -14.45 0.75
C LYS A 644 12.85 -15.10 2.14
N ASN A 645 11.89 -14.69 2.97
CA ASN A 645 11.84 -15.06 4.40
C ASN A 645 11.27 -16.48 4.61
N ILE A 646 10.60 -17.04 3.59
CA ILE A 646 10.16 -18.44 3.59
C ILE A 646 11.10 -19.22 2.67
N LYS A 647 11.79 -20.22 3.23
CA LYS A 647 12.51 -21.24 2.47
C LYS A 647 11.48 -22.02 1.66
N GLN A 648 11.44 -21.78 0.36
CA GLN A 648 10.57 -22.53 -0.54
C GLN A 648 11.14 -23.93 -0.66
N GLN A 649 10.39 -24.94 -0.22
CA GLN A 649 10.72 -26.34 -0.52
C GLN A 649 10.85 -26.48 -2.04
N SER A 650 11.94 -27.11 -2.48
CA SER A 650 12.12 -27.51 -3.87
C SER A 650 11.02 -28.49 -4.26
N GLN A 651 10.07 -28.04 -5.08
CA GLN A 651 9.13 -28.98 -5.71
C GLN A 651 9.92 -29.86 -6.70
N PRO A 652 9.49 -31.13 -6.90
CA PRO A 652 10.11 -31.97 -7.91
C PRO A 652 10.03 -31.31 -9.30
N PRO A 653 11.01 -31.56 -10.18
CA PRO A 653 10.95 -31.05 -11.55
C PRO A 653 9.70 -31.59 -12.26
N ILE A 654 9.11 -30.77 -13.12
CA ILE A 654 7.87 -31.10 -13.84
C ILE A 654 8.01 -32.42 -14.60
N SER A 655 7.04 -33.32 -14.42
CA SER A 655 6.99 -34.60 -15.12
C SER A 655 6.38 -34.45 -16.51
N ARG A 656 6.69 -35.39 -17.41
CA ARG A 656 6.06 -35.45 -18.74
C ARG A 656 4.54 -35.59 -18.65
N ALA A 657 4.03 -36.36 -17.71
CA ALA A 657 2.59 -36.54 -17.50
C ALA A 657 1.88 -35.24 -17.10
N GLU A 658 2.51 -34.40 -16.27
CA GLU A 658 1.99 -33.09 -15.92
C GLU A 658 1.98 -32.14 -17.13
N LEU A 659 3.03 -32.16 -17.98
CA LEU A 659 3.05 -31.38 -19.22
C LEU A 659 1.96 -31.83 -20.21
N GLU A 660 1.81 -33.13 -20.45
CA GLU A 660 0.78 -33.67 -21.36
C GLU A 660 -0.64 -33.45 -20.81
N SER A 661 -0.82 -33.33 -19.49
CA SER A 661 -2.12 -32.99 -18.88
C SER A 661 -2.54 -31.52 -19.10
N VAL A 662 -1.60 -30.63 -19.46
CA VAL A 662 -1.81 -29.18 -19.51
C VAL A 662 -1.62 -28.60 -20.93
N PHE A 663 -0.73 -29.18 -21.74
CA PHE A 663 -0.42 -28.72 -23.09
C PHE A 663 -0.59 -29.85 -24.11
N ILE A 664 -1.31 -29.57 -25.20
CA ILE A 664 -1.48 -30.51 -26.30
C ILE A 664 -0.21 -30.45 -27.19
N PRO A 665 0.21 -31.52 -27.90
CA PRO A 665 1.38 -31.47 -28.78
C PRO A 665 1.34 -30.38 -29.88
N TYR A 666 0.14 -29.88 -30.24
CA TYR A 666 -0.01 -28.73 -31.13
C TYR A 666 0.39 -27.40 -30.47
N ASP A 667 0.14 -27.25 -29.18
CA ASP A 667 0.48 -26.05 -28.40
C ASP A 667 1.99 -25.88 -28.26
N LEU A 668 2.70 -26.98 -28.00
CA LEU A 668 4.17 -27.00 -27.98
C LEU A 668 4.76 -26.59 -29.34
N LYS A 669 4.19 -27.07 -30.45
CA LYS A 669 4.58 -26.63 -31.81
C LYS A 669 4.32 -25.14 -32.03
N ARG A 670 3.20 -24.59 -31.53
CA ARG A 670 2.89 -23.14 -31.61
C ARG A 670 3.91 -22.30 -30.84
N LEU A 671 4.30 -22.72 -29.64
CA LEU A 671 5.36 -22.07 -28.85
C LEU A 671 6.71 -22.11 -29.59
N GLU A 672 7.05 -23.24 -30.23
CA GLU A 672 8.28 -23.37 -31.03
C GLU A 672 8.26 -22.47 -32.28
N MET A 673 7.13 -22.36 -32.99
CA MET A 673 7.00 -21.44 -34.12
C MET A 673 7.19 -19.97 -33.70
N TYR A 674 6.66 -19.60 -32.53
CA TYR A 674 6.87 -18.26 -31.96
C TYR A 674 8.33 -18.04 -31.52
N SER A 675 8.99 -19.04 -30.92
CA SER A 675 10.39 -18.94 -30.50
C SER A 675 11.35 -18.75 -31.68
N ARG A 676 10.97 -19.24 -32.86
CA ARG A 676 11.64 -19.03 -34.16
C ARG A 676 11.25 -17.72 -34.87
N ASN A 677 10.43 -16.87 -34.25
CA ASN A 677 9.92 -15.60 -34.78
C ASN A 677 9.05 -15.75 -36.06
N MET A 678 8.44 -16.91 -36.30
CA MET A 678 7.65 -17.16 -37.52
C MET A 678 6.19 -16.74 -37.41
N VAL A 679 5.71 -16.41 -36.19
CA VAL A 679 4.31 -16.08 -35.89
C VAL A 679 4.23 -14.96 -34.86
N ASP A 680 3.15 -14.18 -34.91
CA ASP A 680 2.85 -13.14 -33.94
C ASP A 680 2.45 -13.68 -32.55
N TYR A 681 2.65 -12.85 -31.53
CA TYR A 681 2.41 -13.22 -30.13
C TYR A 681 0.94 -13.55 -29.83
N HIS A 682 -0.01 -13.00 -30.59
CA HIS A 682 -1.44 -13.31 -30.46
C HIS A 682 -1.71 -14.83 -30.53
N LEU A 683 -0.92 -15.58 -31.31
CA LEU A 683 -1.06 -17.03 -31.46
C LEU A 683 -0.51 -17.84 -30.27
N ILE A 684 0.02 -17.21 -29.22
CA ILE A 684 0.43 -17.88 -27.98
C ILE A 684 -0.22 -17.30 -26.71
N MET A 685 -1.04 -16.26 -26.84
CA MET A 685 -1.68 -15.57 -25.70
C MET A 685 -2.61 -16.44 -24.87
N ASP A 686 -3.13 -17.52 -25.44
CA ASP A 686 -3.93 -18.55 -24.77
C ASP A 686 -3.10 -19.42 -23.80
N MET A 687 -1.85 -19.71 -24.13
CA MET A 687 -0.94 -20.53 -23.32
C MET A 687 -0.19 -19.75 -22.23
N VAL A 688 0.06 -18.46 -22.48
CA VAL A 688 0.89 -17.61 -21.60
C VAL A 688 0.38 -17.52 -20.15
N PRO A 689 -0.94 -17.46 -19.85
CA PRO A 689 -1.44 -17.49 -18.47
C PRO A 689 -1.08 -18.77 -17.72
N THR A 690 -1.11 -19.91 -18.41
CA THR A 690 -0.79 -21.23 -17.86
C THR A 690 0.70 -21.35 -17.59
N ILE A 691 1.54 -20.95 -18.55
CA ILE A 691 3.00 -20.86 -18.38
C ILE A 691 3.36 -19.94 -17.22
N ALA A 692 2.74 -18.76 -17.13
CA ALA A 692 2.97 -17.82 -16.04
C ALA A 692 2.54 -18.40 -14.68
N ARG A 693 1.41 -19.12 -14.60
CA ARG A 693 0.96 -19.80 -13.38
C ARG A 693 1.95 -20.87 -12.94
N MET A 694 2.42 -21.73 -13.83
CA MET A 694 3.41 -22.76 -13.53
C MET A 694 4.74 -22.15 -13.07
N PHE A 695 5.22 -21.10 -13.75
CA PHE A 695 6.40 -20.33 -13.35
C PHE A 695 6.25 -19.77 -11.93
N PHE A 696 5.16 -19.04 -11.68
CA PHE A 696 4.91 -18.41 -10.39
C PHE A 696 4.41 -19.36 -9.30
N LEU A 697 4.26 -20.66 -9.56
CA LEU A 697 4.11 -21.71 -8.54
C LEU A 697 5.42 -22.49 -8.28
N ASN A 698 6.52 -22.19 -8.99
CA ASN A 698 7.79 -22.92 -9.01
C ASN A 698 7.75 -24.32 -9.66
N GLN A 699 6.71 -24.63 -10.45
CA GLN A 699 6.60 -25.93 -11.12
C GLN A 699 7.59 -26.06 -12.28
N LEU A 700 8.06 -24.95 -12.87
CA LEU A 700 9.01 -24.92 -13.99
C LEU A 700 10.50 -25.04 -13.57
N GLY A 701 10.81 -25.37 -12.32
CA GLY A 701 12.19 -25.50 -11.83
C GLY A 701 13.02 -24.20 -11.93
N ASP A 702 14.34 -24.34 -12.08
CA ASP A 702 15.33 -23.26 -11.98
C ASP A 702 15.42 -22.33 -13.21
N ILE A 703 14.29 -21.91 -13.79
CA ILE A 703 14.30 -20.84 -14.80
C ILE A 703 14.59 -19.49 -14.13
N SER A 704 15.85 -19.08 -14.14
CA SER A 704 16.24 -17.71 -13.77
C SER A 704 15.77 -16.69 -14.83
N LEU A 705 14.65 -16.02 -14.56
CA LEU A 705 14.21 -14.82 -15.29
C LEU A 705 14.72 -13.56 -14.59
N SER A 706 15.05 -12.52 -15.36
CA SER A 706 15.35 -11.21 -14.77
C SER A 706 14.09 -10.61 -14.11
N ALA A 707 14.25 -9.64 -13.21
CA ALA A 707 13.12 -8.99 -12.57
C ALA A 707 12.16 -8.33 -13.58
N ALA A 708 12.71 -7.71 -14.64
CA ALA A 708 11.92 -7.13 -15.74
C ALA A 708 11.21 -8.20 -16.58
N GLN A 709 11.88 -9.33 -16.88
CA GLN A 709 11.25 -10.46 -17.59
C GLN A 709 10.11 -11.08 -16.77
N SER A 710 10.33 -11.27 -15.47
CA SER A 710 9.32 -11.79 -14.55
C SER A 710 8.13 -10.84 -14.42
N ALA A 711 8.37 -9.53 -14.30
CA ALA A 711 7.32 -8.52 -14.28
C ALA A 711 6.52 -8.49 -15.59
N LEU A 712 7.19 -8.65 -16.74
CA LEU A 712 6.54 -8.72 -18.05
C LEU A 712 5.67 -9.98 -18.20
N LEU A 713 6.17 -11.16 -17.79
CA LEU A 713 5.41 -12.42 -17.79
C LEU A 713 4.17 -12.33 -16.90
N LEU A 714 4.28 -11.68 -15.74
CA LEU A 714 3.16 -11.42 -14.83
C LEU A 714 2.13 -10.47 -15.45
N GLY A 715 2.60 -9.35 -16.03
CA GLY A 715 1.74 -8.33 -16.64
C GLY A 715 0.92 -8.86 -17.82
N ILE A 716 1.56 -9.59 -18.73
CA ILE A 716 0.89 -10.18 -19.91
C ILE A 716 0.06 -11.42 -19.50
N GLY A 717 0.65 -12.34 -18.73
CA GLY A 717 0.05 -13.65 -18.47
C GLY A 717 -0.99 -13.68 -17.34
N LEU A 718 -0.81 -12.91 -16.27
CA LEU A 718 -1.66 -13.00 -15.06
C LEU A 718 -2.50 -11.76 -14.80
N GLN A 719 -2.06 -10.57 -15.23
CA GLN A 719 -2.86 -9.34 -15.16
C GLN A 719 -3.57 -9.00 -16.47
N HIS A 720 -3.30 -9.74 -17.57
CA HIS A 720 -3.85 -9.54 -18.91
C HIS A 720 -3.75 -8.09 -19.43
N LYS A 721 -2.64 -7.40 -19.12
CA LYS A 721 -2.40 -6.03 -19.58
C LYS A 721 -2.05 -5.98 -21.06
N SER A 722 -2.52 -4.92 -21.71
CA SER A 722 -2.06 -4.56 -23.05
C SER A 722 -0.60 -4.08 -23.04
N LEU A 723 0.08 -4.22 -24.18
CA LEU A 723 1.48 -3.76 -24.32
C LEU A 723 1.59 -2.25 -24.10
N ASP A 724 0.63 -1.45 -24.57
CA ASP A 724 0.58 0.01 -24.39
C ASP A 724 0.48 0.44 -22.91
N GLN A 725 -0.19 -0.36 -22.07
CA GLN A 725 -0.23 -0.13 -20.62
C GLN A 725 1.12 -0.49 -19.97
N LEU A 726 1.74 -1.59 -20.41
CA LEU A 726 3.04 -2.03 -19.91
C LEU A 726 4.17 -1.08 -20.33
N GLU A 727 4.12 -0.49 -21.53
CA GLU A 727 5.05 0.55 -21.99
C GLU A 727 5.02 1.77 -21.06
N LYS A 728 3.84 2.22 -20.64
CA LYS A 728 3.65 3.33 -19.69
C LYS A 728 4.10 3.00 -18.26
N GLU A 729 3.97 1.75 -17.81
CA GLU A 729 4.28 1.34 -16.43
C GLU A 729 5.72 0.88 -16.23
N VAL A 730 6.38 0.37 -17.28
CA VAL A 730 7.76 -0.13 -17.26
C VAL A 730 8.74 0.91 -17.81
N GLU A 731 8.24 1.99 -18.44
CA GLU A 731 9.04 3.06 -19.08
C GLU A 731 10.00 2.52 -20.17
N LEU A 732 9.61 1.44 -20.84
CA LEU A 732 10.36 0.80 -21.93
C LEU A 732 9.52 0.74 -23.21
N PRO A 733 10.10 1.03 -24.38
CA PRO A 733 9.38 1.01 -25.64
C PRO A 733 8.90 -0.39 -26.00
N SER A 734 7.70 -0.48 -26.59
CA SER A 734 7.03 -1.74 -26.98
C SER A 734 7.92 -2.73 -27.74
N SER A 735 8.79 -2.27 -28.65
CA SER A 735 9.73 -3.13 -29.39
C SER A 735 10.72 -3.88 -28.48
N GLN A 736 11.19 -3.24 -27.40
CA GLN A 736 12.08 -3.87 -26.42
C GLN A 736 11.31 -4.84 -25.52
N LEU A 737 10.07 -4.52 -25.14
CA LEU A 737 9.20 -5.42 -24.39
C LEU A 737 8.95 -6.71 -25.18
N MET A 738 8.65 -6.61 -26.48
CA MET A 738 8.48 -7.78 -27.35
C MET A 738 9.75 -8.62 -27.49
N GLY A 739 10.92 -7.98 -27.60
CA GLY A 739 12.21 -8.67 -27.59
C GLY A 739 12.50 -9.41 -26.27
N LEU A 740 12.11 -8.84 -25.13
CA LEU A 740 12.20 -9.48 -23.82
C LEU A 740 11.23 -10.64 -23.67
N PHE A 741 9.99 -10.48 -24.12
CA PHE A 741 8.95 -11.52 -24.08
C PHE A 741 9.35 -12.75 -24.91
N ASN A 742 9.86 -12.53 -26.12
CA ASN A 742 10.37 -13.61 -26.98
C ASN A 742 11.51 -14.41 -26.31
N ARG A 743 12.44 -13.72 -25.61
CA ARG A 743 13.48 -14.39 -24.81
C ARG A 743 12.94 -15.24 -23.66
N ILE A 744 11.79 -14.89 -23.08
CA ILE A 744 11.12 -15.70 -22.05
C ILE A 744 10.58 -16.99 -22.68
N ILE A 745 9.83 -16.87 -23.78
CA ILE A 745 9.25 -18.05 -24.46
C ILE A 745 10.33 -19.00 -24.97
N ARG A 746 11.46 -18.49 -25.50
CA ARG A 746 12.63 -19.33 -25.86
C ARG A 746 13.15 -20.16 -24.68
N LYS A 747 13.27 -19.59 -23.49
CA LYS A 747 13.69 -20.32 -22.27
C LYS A 747 12.67 -21.38 -21.86
N VAL A 748 11.38 -21.09 -21.97
CA VAL A 748 10.29 -22.03 -21.64
C VAL A 748 10.27 -23.21 -22.63
N VAL A 749 10.40 -22.94 -23.93
CA VAL A 749 10.49 -23.99 -24.97
C VAL A 749 11.74 -24.85 -24.77
N GLN A 750 12.90 -24.26 -24.43
CA GLN A 750 14.09 -25.01 -24.07
C GLN A 750 13.85 -25.95 -22.88
N LEU A 751 13.18 -25.49 -21.81
CA LEU A 751 12.83 -26.35 -20.69
C LEU A 751 11.92 -27.50 -21.13
N PHE A 752 10.82 -27.21 -21.85
CA PHE A 752 9.88 -28.24 -22.30
C PHE A 752 10.56 -29.29 -23.20
N ASN A 753 11.46 -28.87 -24.09
CA ASN A 753 12.26 -29.79 -24.90
C ASN A 753 13.15 -30.67 -24.00
N THR A 754 13.88 -30.11 -23.03
CA THR A 754 14.73 -30.93 -22.13
C THR A 754 13.93 -31.91 -21.24
N VAL A 755 12.68 -31.59 -20.90
CA VAL A 755 11.79 -32.51 -20.15
C VAL A 755 11.30 -33.63 -21.08
N GLN A 756 10.99 -33.31 -22.33
CA GLN A 756 10.66 -34.32 -23.34
C GLN A 756 11.85 -35.22 -23.67
N GLU A 757 13.04 -34.65 -23.87
CA GLU A 757 14.29 -35.38 -24.11
C GLU A 757 14.57 -36.36 -22.96
N LYS A 758 14.57 -35.91 -21.70
CA LYS A 758 14.73 -36.79 -20.52
C LYS A 758 13.68 -37.89 -20.45
N ALA A 759 12.41 -37.58 -20.72
CA ALA A 759 11.36 -38.59 -20.70
C ALA A 759 11.43 -39.58 -21.89
N VAL A 760 12.05 -39.19 -23.01
CA VAL A 760 12.39 -40.12 -24.10
C VAL A 760 13.63 -40.94 -23.73
N GLU A 761 14.64 -40.36 -23.09
CA GLU A 761 15.79 -41.08 -22.54
C GLU A 761 15.35 -42.15 -21.53
N GLU A 762 14.50 -41.80 -20.56
CA GLU A 762 13.91 -42.76 -19.59
C GLU A 762 13.12 -43.87 -20.29
N GLN A 763 12.40 -43.57 -21.38
CA GLN A 763 11.69 -44.57 -22.19
C GLN A 763 12.63 -45.42 -23.06
N MET A 764 13.77 -44.88 -23.50
CA MET A 764 14.81 -45.60 -24.26
C MET A 764 15.70 -46.46 -23.36
N VAL A 765 15.90 -46.06 -22.10
CA VAL A 765 16.62 -46.83 -21.06
C VAL A 765 15.82 -48.06 -20.58
N ALA A 766 14.60 -48.26 -21.09
CA ALA A 766 13.99 -49.58 -21.19
C ALA A 766 14.69 -50.49 -22.23
N THR A 767 16.02 -50.39 -22.37
CA THR A 767 16.84 -51.52 -22.79
C THR A 767 16.54 -52.66 -21.83
N LYS A 768 15.85 -53.69 -22.32
CA LYS A 768 15.72 -54.93 -21.57
C LYS A 768 17.12 -55.36 -21.16
N ASP A 769 17.39 -55.45 -19.86
CA ASP A 769 18.49 -56.25 -19.37
C ASP A 769 18.21 -57.68 -19.78
N ILE A 770 18.75 -58.07 -20.93
CA ILE A 770 18.82 -59.47 -21.35
C ILE A 770 19.85 -60.09 -20.42
N VAL A 771 19.38 -60.50 -19.24
CA VAL A 771 20.09 -61.41 -18.36
C VAL A 771 20.24 -62.71 -19.16
N MET A 772 21.38 -62.82 -19.84
CA MET A 772 21.82 -64.05 -20.48
C MET A 772 22.12 -65.04 -19.36
N GLU A 773 21.10 -65.77 -18.92
CA GLU A 773 21.31 -66.96 -18.09
C GLU A 773 22.26 -67.90 -18.86
N PRO A 774 23.37 -68.34 -18.25
CA PRO A 774 24.30 -69.24 -18.93
C PRO A 774 23.57 -70.54 -19.25
N THR A 775 23.53 -70.89 -20.54
CA THR A 775 22.92 -72.14 -21.00
C THR A 775 23.60 -73.33 -20.31
N ILE A 776 22.78 -74.25 -19.80
CA ILE A 776 23.26 -75.41 -19.01
C ILE A 776 24.10 -76.37 -19.89
N LYS A 777 23.92 -76.31 -21.22
CA LYS A 777 24.75 -77.01 -22.22
C LYS A 777 25.92 -76.14 -22.67
N SER A 778 27.08 -76.76 -22.88
CA SER A 778 28.22 -76.06 -23.48
C SER A 778 28.02 -75.89 -24.98
N LEU A 779 28.67 -74.87 -25.57
CA LEU A 779 28.66 -74.65 -27.02
C LEU A 779 29.11 -75.90 -27.81
N ASN A 780 30.00 -76.71 -27.23
CA ASN A 780 30.47 -77.95 -27.85
C ASN A 780 29.39 -79.04 -27.85
N ASP A 781 28.56 -79.13 -26.80
CA ASP A 781 27.47 -80.10 -26.74
C ASP A 781 26.38 -79.76 -27.76
N ASP A 782 26.00 -78.47 -27.87
CA ASP A 782 25.04 -77.99 -28.87
C ASP A 782 25.59 -78.15 -30.30
N LEU A 783 26.89 -77.93 -30.52
CA LEU A 783 27.53 -78.19 -31.81
C LEU A 783 27.59 -79.69 -32.14
N GLU A 784 27.80 -80.57 -31.15
CA GLU A 784 27.73 -82.02 -31.36
C GLU A 784 26.30 -82.52 -31.64
N GLU A 785 25.30 -81.97 -30.95
CA GLU A 785 23.89 -82.32 -31.14
C GLU A 785 23.40 -81.82 -32.51
N ALA A 786 23.75 -80.60 -32.89
CA ALA A 786 23.53 -80.07 -34.24
C ALA A 786 24.29 -80.85 -35.32
N ALA A 787 25.53 -81.30 -35.06
CA ALA A 787 26.28 -82.15 -35.99
C ALA A 787 25.64 -83.55 -36.14
N LYS A 788 25.08 -84.11 -35.07
CA LYS A 788 24.33 -85.38 -35.11
C LYS A 788 23.03 -85.22 -35.91
N GLU A 789 22.23 -84.17 -35.64
CA GLU A 789 21.06 -83.85 -36.46
C GLU A 789 21.42 -83.62 -37.94
N PHE A 790 22.50 -82.90 -38.22
CA PHE A 790 22.95 -82.65 -39.59
C PHE A 790 23.39 -83.95 -40.27
N GLN A 791 24.11 -84.84 -39.57
CA GLN A 791 24.47 -86.15 -40.10
C GLN A 791 23.26 -87.07 -40.31
N GLU A 792 22.22 -86.99 -39.47
CA GLU A 792 20.97 -87.74 -39.67
C GLU A 792 20.16 -87.20 -40.85
N LYS A 793 19.99 -85.87 -40.96
CA LYS A 793 19.38 -85.21 -42.12
C LYS A 793 20.16 -85.52 -43.40
N HIS A 794 21.48 -85.41 -43.39
CA HIS A 794 22.33 -85.76 -44.52
C HIS A 794 22.29 -87.27 -44.86
N LYS A 795 22.13 -88.17 -43.89
CA LYS A 795 21.88 -89.59 -44.17
C LYS A 795 20.52 -89.80 -44.81
N GLN A 796 19.46 -89.14 -44.34
CA GLN A 796 18.12 -89.19 -44.95
C GLN A 796 18.11 -88.60 -46.37
N GLU A 797 18.85 -87.50 -46.60
CA GLU A 797 19.02 -86.90 -47.92
C GLU A 797 19.87 -87.77 -48.85
N VAL A 798 20.95 -88.39 -48.37
CA VAL A 798 21.74 -89.36 -49.17
C VAL A 798 20.93 -90.62 -49.49
N VAL A 799 20.00 -91.05 -48.63
CA VAL A 799 19.05 -92.13 -48.96
C VAL A 799 18.10 -91.68 -50.07
N LYS A 800 17.48 -90.49 -49.95
CA LYS A 800 16.62 -89.91 -51.01
C LYS A 800 17.37 -89.71 -52.34
N LEU A 801 18.63 -89.26 -52.30
CA LEU A 801 19.47 -89.06 -53.49
C LEU A 801 19.89 -90.39 -54.14
N LYS A 802 19.94 -91.50 -53.39
CA LYS A 802 20.18 -92.85 -53.93
C LYS A 802 18.94 -93.49 -54.56
N GLU A 803 17.75 -92.97 -54.29
CA GLU A 803 16.49 -93.39 -54.93
C GLU A 803 16.17 -92.56 -56.19
N MET A 804 16.99 -91.56 -56.55
CA MET A 804 16.81 -90.72 -57.73
C MET A 804 17.83 -91.06 -58.83
N ASP A 805 17.35 -91.44 -60.02
CA ASP A 805 18.20 -91.71 -61.19
C ASP A 805 18.84 -90.42 -61.74
N LEU A 806 20.05 -90.12 -61.26
CA LEU A 806 20.82 -88.91 -61.62
C LEU A 806 21.42 -88.94 -63.04
N THR A 807 21.15 -89.96 -63.84
CA THR A 807 21.63 -90.08 -65.23
C THR A 807 21.09 -89.00 -66.18
N GLN A 808 20.04 -88.27 -65.78
CA GLN A 808 19.43 -87.19 -66.58
C GLN A 808 20.07 -85.81 -66.37
N TYR A 809 20.99 -85.65 -65.42
CA TYR A 809 21.61 -84.36 -65.06
C TYR A 809 23.13 -84.29 -65.32
N ILE A 810 23.69 -85.23 -66.07
CA ILE A 810 25.10 -85.20 -66.47
C ILE A 810 25.29 -84.16 -67.58
N ILE A 811 25.65 -82.94 -67.18
CA ILE A 811 26.14 -81.90 -68.08
C ILE A 811 27.53 -82.33 -68.58
N ARG A 812 27.67 -82.52 -69.90
CA ARG A 812 28.99 -82.71 -70.53
C ARG A 812 29.56 -81.34 -70.89
N GLY A 813 30.75 -81.03 -70.37
CA GLY A 813 31.58 -79.89 -70.76
C GLY A 813 32.99 -80.16 -70.28
N ASP A 814 33.99 -79.91 -71.13
CA ASP A 814 35.39 -80.22 -70.84
C ASP A 814 36.01 -79.15 -69.91
N ASP A 815 37.06 -79.53 -69.16
CA ASP A 815 37.67 -78.69 -68.11
C ASP A 815 38.22 -77.34 -68.62
N GLU A 816 38.42 -77.18 -69.93
CA GLU A 816 38.87 -75.93 -70.56
C GLU A 816 37.75 -74.88 -70.61
N GLU A 817 36.50 -75.26 -70.88
CA GLU A 817 35.35 -74.33 -70.94
C GLU A 817 35.00 -73.75 -69.56
N TRP A 818 35.11 -74.57 -68.51
CA TRP A 818 34.85 -74.13 -67.13
C TRP A 818 35.90 -73.13 -66.61
N ASN A 819 37.15 -73.25 -67.04
CA ASN A 819 38.22 -72.30 -66.68
C ASN A 819 38.07 -70.94 -67.38
N GLU A 820 37.55 -70.89 -68.60
CA GLU A 820 37.17 -69.62 -69.25
C GLU A 820 36.04 -68.88 -68.50
N VAL A 821 35.03 -69.61 -68.02
CA VAL A 821 33.91 -69.01 -67.29
C VAL A 821 34.35 -68.48 -65.92
N LEU A 822 35.19 -69.23 -65.20
CA LEU A 822 35.71 -68.83 -63.90
C LEU A 822 36.69 -67.65 -63.99
N SER A 823 37.52 -67.57 -65.02
CA SER A 823 38.45 -66.46 -65.22
C SER A 823 37.76 -65.15 -65.61
N LYS A 824 36.67 -65.19 -66.39
CA LYS A 824 35.85 -64.00 -66.73
C LYS A 824 35.12 -63.39 -65.51
N ALA A 825 34.78 -64.20 -64.50
CA ALA A 825 34.15 -63.70 -63.26
C ALA A 825 35.11 -62.94 -62.32
N GLY A 826 36.43 -63.19 -62.43
CA GLY A 826 37.44 -62.67 -61.50
C GLY A 826 37.91 -61.22 -61.72
N GLN A 827 37.62 -60.60 -62.87
CA GLN A 827 38.23 -59.32 -63.25
C GLN A 827 37.48 -58.05 -62.78
N ASN A 828 36.27 -58.16 -62.22
CA ASN A 828 35.43 -57.00 -61.85
C ASN A 828 35.60 -56.51 -60.38
N LYS A 829 36.83 -56.46 -59.85
CA LYS A 829 37.12 -55.93 -58.49
C LYS A 829 38.41 -55.12 -58.35
N SER A 830 38.51 -53.98 -59.05
CA SER A 830 39.31 -52.82 -58.60
C SER A 830 39.08 -51.61 -59.51
N GLY A 831 38.44 -50.53 -59.02
CA GLY A 831 38.23 -49.31 -59.81
C GLY A 831 37.11 -48.40 -59.30
N TYR A 832 37.33 -47.70 -58.19
CA TYR A 832 36.60 -46.46 -57.90
C TYR A 832 37.33 -45.31 -58.61
N GLU A 833 36.62 -44.47 -59.40
CA GLU A 833 36.54 -43.00 -59.18
C GLU A 833 35.79 -42.21 -60.29
N HIS A 834 35.04 -41.21 -59.82
CA HIS A 834 34.63 -39.93 -60.42
C HIS A 834 34.17 -39.76 -61.88
N SER A 835 32.90 -39.31 -62.02
CA SER A 835 32.48 -38.04 -62.68
C SER A 835 30.95 -37.84 -62.55
N SER A 836 30.34 -36.65 -62.62
CA SER A 836 30.75 -35.27 -62.25
C SER A 836 29.51 -34.33 -62.28
N ASN A 837 29.61 -33.16 -61.61
CA ASN A 837 28.76 -31.96 -61.73
C ASN A 837 27.29 -32.01 -61.19
N GLY A 838 26.77 -30.98 -60.51
CA GLY A 838 27.39 -29.75 -60.02
C GLY A 838 26.41 -28.74 -59.40
N GLU A 839 26.95 -27.85 -58.54
CA GLU A 839 26.32 -26.68 -57.88
C GLU A 839 25.36 -26.95 -56.67
N HIS A 840 25.25 -26.13 -55.60
CA HIS A 840 26.07 -24.97 -55.15
C HIS A 840 25.92 -24.57 -53.64
N PHE A 841 26.76 -23.63 -53.20
CA PHE A 841 26.72 -22.70 -52.03
C PHE A 841 26.30 -23.11 -50.58
N CYS A 842 27.33 -23.37 -49.76
CA CYS A 842 27.83 -22.50 -48.65
C CYS A 842 27.11 -22.32 -47.28
N GLY A 843 27.83 -22.71 -46.20
CA GLY A 843 27.87 -22.05 -44.88
C GLY A 843 26.95 -22.59 -43.77
N LEU A 844 27.29 -22.56 -42.48
CA LEU A 844 28.56 -22.25 -41.78
C LEU A 844 28.41 -22.56 -40.27
N CYS A 845 29.33 -23.28 -39.62
CA CYS A 845 29.92 -22.89 -38.31
C CYS A 845 30.98 -23.86 -37.78
N VAL A 846 31.91 -23.30 -37.00
CA VAL A 846 33.10 -23.94 -36.42
C VAL A 846 33.10 -23.74 -34.89
N CYS A 847 33.96 -24.48 -34.19
CA CYS A 847 34.35 -24.36 -32.77
C CYS A 847 33.51 -25.15 -31.75
N CYS A 848 34.10 -26.21 -31.18
CA CYS A 848 34.96 -25.98 -30.01
C CYS A 848 36.01 -27.10 -29.83
N SER A 849 37.29 -26.75 -29.93
CA SER A 849 38.39 -27.61 -29.50
C SER A 849 39.61 -26.77 -29.14
N ARG A 850 39.90 -26.68 -27.84
CA ARG A 850 41.25 -26.61 -27.25
C ARG A 850 41.18 -26.69 -25.72
N LEU A 851 41.53 -27.88 -25.22
CA LEU A 851 42.58 -28.00 -24.20
C LEU A 851 43.93 -27.64 -24.84
#